data_AF-A0A4W3GJM8-F1
#
_entry.id   AF-A0A4W3GJM8-F1
#
_cell.length_a   1.000
_cell.length_b   1.000
_cell.length_c   1.000
_cell.angle_alpha   90.00
_cell.angle_beta   90.00
_cell.angle_gamma   90.00
#
_symmetry.space_group_name_H-M   'P 1'
#
loop_
_entity.id
_entity.type
_entity.pdbx_description
1 polymer ?
#
loop_
_entity_poly.entity_id
_entity_poly.type
_entity_poly.pdbx_seq_one_letter_code
_entity_poly.pdbx_strand_id
1 'polypeptide(L)'
;MSFFLLELPEVKVALDHLRDLENQLKNKDFFCKQNAMEHFKQIAEGIRNLENARKIIHEILEVENIEATKLRYTLTFLPEKLRREISVAVAAARETNAANLKKLQAEMHAMTEQQQSIERNKEQMANKNAILSPVLKQLKAEYDEDVLQMNKKMAQRTSNQITTNETHDKVRDAQKNIVDVLKDITVVEELLVKEREQFENERKILLEKIAEIQQKIMDQKQRNAKKKLENDRLSMEWAELNKVVQKRKLVHNEKETRVAFLKIKENTFKAFFSHTTSEYHDAEREKEELTSHLKAEMGKYDDESITMDEKLKQVNNELEKARLINRDLQKKHELAVSYLAKTKRAEIESKEILEELTKRLQLSEELLVTKVDLLTKLRKEIKKTEEIILTLEETLRTNVKKMKIEVEKFINKLETEEQDRLFVQHRLDEILADLIDTKISIELFLKEMSIYMNKMKRRRNELAERGRVLQVEIVAYTEKNELLKQQVTLEDTLLKKTEDSLSTAIDRLKREYMNVKISLQNANEELIIHHPKLVDIENKHTLAKQLSDGNKLDAADKESEANSLLSTIRDLNKKIVILEKTKPELKTKLTESRNTQIWEMGNNSLLTRQVEGELYEIGRKLEFFTIENCRLKNCIEKELNSIQSLKKEGSNQRAEMNKQKEAVNHIFENLINTWAGDTSIEEEYSESDHSTLNSIKDLILKIQYRERTVGRINEGLQEHLSRIVAFVESAESSEISKQKCLLK
;
A
#
# COMPACT_ATOMS: atom_id res chain seq x y z
N MET A 1 -101.68 -12.09 -66.44
CA MET A 1 -102.56 -12.89 -67.31
C MET A 1 -103.15 -11.90 -68.29
N SER A 2 -102.75 -11.92 -69.56
CA SER A 2 -103.26 -10.95 -70.53
C SER A 2 -104.72 -11.27 -70.86
N PHE A 3 -105.63 -10.36 -70.53
CA PHE A 3 -107.00 -10.44 -71.02
C PHE A 3 -107.04 -9.92 -72.46
N PHE A 4 -107.76 -10.61 -73.34
CA PHE A 4 -107.74 -10.29 -74.77
C PHE A 4 -108.40 -8.95 -75.08
N LEU A 5 -107.77 -8.20 -75.98
CA LEU A 5 -108.36 -7.09 -76.75
C LEU A 5 -109.48 -7.59 -77.69
N LEU A 6 -110.60 -8.01 -77.12
CA LEU A 6 -111.84 -8.20 -77.88
C LEU A 6 -112.52 -6.85 -78.09
N GLU A 7 -112.74 -6.53 -79.37
CA GLU A 7 -113.81 -5.59 -79.75
C GLU A 7 -115.13 -6.15 -79.21
N LEU A 8 -115.92 -5.33 -78.52
CA LEU A 8 -117.24 -5.75 -78.05
C LEU A 8 -118.11 -6.11 -79.28
N PRO A 9 -118.66 -7.35 -79.36
CA PRO A 9 -119.51 -7.74 -80.49
C PRO A 9 -120.69 -6.80 -80.68
N GLU A 10 -121.26 -6.26 -79.60
CA GLU A 10 -122.36 -5.29 -79.64
C GLU A 10 -121.97 -3.99 -80.33
N VAL A 11 -120.74 -3.50 -80.13
CA VAL A 11 -120.22 -2.28 -80.77
C VAL A 11 -120.07 -2.48 -82.28
N LYS A 12 -119.60 -3.66 -82.69
CA LYS A 12 -119.46 -4.01 -84.11
C LYS A 12 -120.82 -4.13 -84.79
N VAL A 13 -121.74 -4.87 -84.17
CA VAL A 13 -123.14 -5.01 -84.61
C VAL A 13 -123.86 -3.66 -84.66
N ALA A 14 -123.62 -2.75 -83.72
CA ALA A 14 -124.20 -1.40 -83.76
C ALA A 14 -123.67 -0.58 -84.95
N LEU A 15 -122.37 -0.64 -85.25
CA LEU A 15 -121.77 0.02 -86.42
C LEU A 15 -122.28 -0.57 -87.74
N ASP A 16 -122.44 -1.89 -87.83
CA ASP A 16 -122.96 -2.55 -89.04
C ASP A 16 -124.46 -2.25 -89.24
N HIS A 17 -125.29 -2.23 -88.19
CA HIS A 17 -126.69 -1.79 -88.28
C HIS A 17 -126.82 -0.31 -88.71
N LEU A 18 -125.98 0.59 -88.19
CA LEU A 18 -125.95 2.00 -88.63
C LEU A 18 -125.58 2.13 -90.11
N ARG A 19 -124.68 1.27 -90.60
CA ARG A 19 -124.26 1.21 -92.00
C ARG A 19 -125.36 0.66 -92.91
N ASP A 20 -126.10 -0.35 -92.47
CA ASP A 20 -127.26 -0.88 -93.20
C ASP A 20 -128.42 0.14 -93.25
N LEU A 21 -128.61 0.94 -92.20
CA LEU A 21 -129.53 2.08 -92.23
C LEU A 21 -129.07 3.18 -93.21
N GLU A 22 -127.77 3.51 -93.27
CA GLU A 22 -127.21 4.42 -94.29
C GLU A 22 -127.46 3.88 -95.72
N ASN A 23 -127.33 2.56 -95.92
CA ASN A 23 -127.57 1.90 -97.21
C ASN A 23 -129.05 1.89 -97.61
N GLN A 24 -129.96 1.59 -96.67
CA GLN A 24 -131.40 1.60 -96.94
C GLN A 24 -131.93 3.00 -97.31
N LEU A 25 -131.37 4.06 -96.71
CA LEU A 25 -131.73 5.45 -97.01
C LEU A 25 -131.21 5.97 -98.36
N LYS A 26 -130.22 5.32 -98.98
CA LYS A 26 -129.79 5.64 -100.36
C LYS A 26 -130.81 5.15 -101.40
N ASN A 27 -131.48 4.02 -101.12
CA ASN A 27 -132.21 3.25 -102.12
C ASN A 27 -133.74 3.48 -102.14
N LYS A 28 -134.25 4.48 -101.41
CA LYS A 28 -135.68 4.87 -101.42
C LYS A 28 -135.84 6.39 -101.47
N ASP A 29 -136.79 6.86 -102.26
CA ASP A 29 -137.06 8.30 -102.42
C ASP A 29 -137.89 8.87 -101.26
N PHE A 30 -137.19 9.21 -100.17
CA PHE A 30 -137.69 10.07 -99.10
C PHE A 30 -137.06 11.47 -99.20
N PHE A 31 -137.79 12.50 -98.81
CA PHE A 31 -137.40 13.91 -98.99
C PHE A 31 -136.31 14.44 -98.03
N CYS A 32 -135.74 13.61 -97.16
CA CYS A 32 -134.78 14.01 -96.11
C CYS A 32 -133.40 13.31 -96.21
N LYS A 33 -132.85 13.15 -97.42
CA LYS A 33 -131.68 12.28 -97.66
C LYS A 33 -130.36 12.72 -97.01
N GLN A 34 -130.16 14.01 -96.68
CA GLN A 34 -128.83 14.53 -96.33
C GLN A 34 -128.52 14.52 -94.82
N ASN A 35 -129.25 15.30 -94.01
CA ASN A 35 -128.97 15.47 -92.57
C ASN A 35 -128.95 14.12 -91.80
N ALA A 36 -129.81 13.17 -92.19
CA ALA A 36 -129.88 11.86 -91.55
C ALA A 36 -128.57 11.05 -91.72
N MET A 37 -127.93 11.08 -92.90
CA MET A 37 -126.66 10.38 -93.10
C MET A 37 -125.52 11.00 -92.31
N GLU A 38 -125.51 12.33 -92.16
CA GLU A 38 -124.48 13.04 -91.41
C GLU A 38 -124.57 12.73 -89.91
N HIS A 39 -125.79 12.69 -89.35
CA HIS A 39 -126.00 12.22 -87.99
C HIS A 39 -125.62 10.74 -87.79
N PHE A 40 -125.95 9.83 -88.70
CA PHE A 40 -125.51 8.43 -88.58
C PHE A 40 -123.99 8.26 -88.64
N LYS A 41 -123.28 9.08 -89.45
CA LYS A 41 -121.81 9.10 -89.47
C LYS A 41 -121.22 9.66 -88.17
N GLN A 42 -121.76 10.76 -87.65
CA GLN A 42 -121.37 11.33 -86.35
C GLN A 42 -121.58 10.33 -85.20
N ILE A 43 -122.69 9.56 -85.22
CA ILE A 43 -122.96 8.50 -84.23
C ILE A 43 -121.94 7.36 -84.38
N ALA A 44 -121.68 6.87 -85.59
CA ALA A 44 -120.70 5.82 -85.84
C ALA A 44 -119.26 6.23 -85.46
N GLU A 45 -118.89 7.49 -85.69
CA GLU A 45 -117.60 8.05 -85.28
C GLU A 45 -117.51 8.24 -83.76
N GLY A 46 -118.58 8.73 -83.12
CA GLY A 46 -118.68 8.79 -81.66
C GLY A 46 -118.54 7.42 -80.99
N ILE A 47 -119.16 6.37 -81.55
CA ILE A 47 -119.03 4.98 -81.09
C ILE A 47 -117.58 4.48 -81.22
N ARG A 48 -116.90 4.77 -82.34
CA ARG A 48 -115.47 4.43 -82.52
C ARG A 48 -114.56 5.15 -81.53
N ASN A 49 -114.82 6.43 -81.28
CA ASN A 49 -114.04 7.23 -80.34
C ASN A 49 -114.23 6.75 -78.89
N LEU A 50 -115.45 6.34 -78.52
CA LEU A 50 -115.74 5.69 -77.23
C LEU A 50 -115.02 4.33 -77.09
N GLU A 51 -115.03 3.49 -78.13
CA GLU A 51 -114.35 2.19 -78.10
C GLU A 51 -112.82 2.33 -78.06
N ASN A 52 -112.25 3.33 -78.74
CA ASN A 52 -110.82 3.64 -78.64
C ASN A 52 -110.46 4.20 -77.25
N ALA A 53 -111.28 5.07 -76.68
CA ALA A 53 -111.11 5.54 -75.30
C ALA A 53 -111.20 4.38 -74.29
N ARG A 54 -112.12 3.44 -74.48
CA ARG A 54 -112.22 2.20 -73.67
C ARG A 54 -110.93 1.40 -73.73
N LYS A 55 -110.37 1.18 -74.93
CA LYS A 55 -109.10 0.44 -75.12
C LYS A 55 -107.94 1.12 -74.39
N ILE A 56 -107.75 2.42 -74.58
CA ILE A 56 -106.67 3.20 -73.94
C ILE A 56 -106.78 3.16 -72.40
N ILE A 57 -107.98 3.38 -71.86
CA ILE A 57 -108.22 3.31 -70.40
C ILE A 57 -107.92 1.91 -69.86
N HIS A 58 -108.27 0.84 -70.61
CA HIS A 58 -108.02 -0.52 -70.16
C HIS A 58 -106.53 -0.90 -70.19
N GLU A 59 -105.78 -0.42 -71.18
CA GLU A 59 -104.32 -0.60 -71.28
C GLU A 59 -103.58 0.12 -70.13
N ILE A 60 -103.97 1.36 -69.81
CA ILE A 60 -103.45 2.09 -68.63
C ILE A 60 -103.76 1.31 -67.34
N LEU A 61 -105.00 0.82 -67.17
CA LEU A 61 -105.38 0.03 -65.99
C LEU A 61 -104.66 -1.33 -65.90
N GLU A 62 -104.28 -1.97 -67.01
CA GLU A 62 -103.47 -3.19 -66.97
C GLU A 62 -102.03 -2.87 -66.52
N VAL A 63 -101.43 -1.77 -67.00
CA VAL A 63 -100.12 -1.29 -66.53
C VAL A 63 -100.15 -0.95 -65.04
N GLU A 64 -101.12 -0.13 -64.59
CA GLU A 64 -101.28 0.22 -63.17
C GLU A 64 -101.49 -1.02 -62.29
N ASN A 65 -102.26 -2.02 -62.76
CA ASN A 65 -102.48 -3.26 -62.03
C ASN A 65 -101.21 -4.14 -61.95
N ILE A 66 -100.39 -4.17 -63.00
CA ILE A 66 -99.08 -4.86 -63.00
C ILE A 66 -98.12 -4.15 -62.03
N GLU A 67 -98.04 -2.82 -62.05
CA GLU A 67 -97.19 -2.06 -61.14
C GLU A 67 -97.67 -2.15 -59.68
N ALA A 68 -98.98 -2.06 -59.43
CA ALA A 68 -99.58 -2.30 -58.12
C ALA A 68 -99.31 -3.72 -57.62
N THR A 69 -99.36 -4.72 -58.50
CA THR A 69 -99.02 -6.12 -58.14
C THR A 69 -97.53 -6.27 -57.80
N LYS A 70 -96.64 -5.66 -58.57
CA LYS A 70 -95.18 -5.63 -58.32
C LYS A 70 -94.84 -4.90 -57.01
N LEU A 71 -95.49 -3.77 -56.75
CA LEU A 71 -95.37 -3.01 -55.51
C LEU A 71 -95.89 -3.82 -54.31
N ARG A 72 -97.07 -4.45 -54.44
CA ARG A 72 -97.68 -5.29 -53.39
C ARG A 72 -96.84 -6.52 -53.08
N TYR A 73 -96.26 -7.19 -54.09
CA TYR A 73 -95.27 -8.26 -53.89
C TYR A 73 -94.06 -7.72 -53.09
N THR A 74 -93.50 -6.59 -53.52
CA THR A 74 -92.33 -5.98 -52.88
C THR A 74 -92.64 -5.62 -51.41
N LEU A 75 -93.76 -4.96 -51.13
CA LEU A 75 -94.21 -4.62 -49.77
C LEU A 75 -94.50 -5.85 -48.90
N THR A 76 -94.93 -6.97 -49.48
CA THR A 76 -95.22 -8.21 -48.74
C THR A 76 -93.92 -8.92 -48.31
N PHE A 77 -92.90 -8.96 -49.19
CA PHE A 77 -91.66 -9.73 -48.94
C PHE A 77 -90.47 -8.89 -48.44
N LEU A 78 -90.49 -7.56 -48.58
CA LEU A 78 -89.45 -6.68 -48.05
C LEU A 78 -89.29 -6.76 -46.52
N PRO A 79 -90.35 -6.77 -45.69
CA PRO A 79 -90.21 -6.90 -44.24
C PRO A 79 -89.53 -8.21 -43.82
N GLU A 80 -89.76 -9.30 -44.55
CA GLU A 80 -89.11 -10.58 -44.25
C GLU A 80 -87.63 -10.56 -44.64
N LYS A 81 -87.27 -10.02 -45.81
CA LYS A 81 -85.87 -9.83 -46.21
C LYS A 81 -85.12 -8.97 -45.20
N LEU A 82 -85.68 -7.81 -44.84
CA LEU A 82 -85.10 -6.88 -43.88
C LEU A 82 -84.92 -7.55 -42.50
N ARG A 83 -85.90 -8.34 -42.04
CA ARG A 83 -85.80 -9.09 -40.78
C ARG A 83 -84.70 -10.15 -40.82
N ARG A 84 -84.52 -10.86 -41.94
CA ARG A 84 -83.43 -11.84 -42.11
C ARG A 84 -82.07 -11.14 -42.09
N GLU A 85 -81.91 -10.04 -42.83
CA GLU A 85 -80.68 -9.25 -42.91
C GLU A 85 -80.29 -8.65 -41.55
N ILE A 86 -81.23 -8.01 -40.84
CA ILE A 86 -81.04 -7.53 -39.46
C ILE A 86 -80.67 -8.70 -38.53
N SER A 87 -81.30 -9.87 -38.67
CA SER A 87 -80.97 -11.04 -37.83
C SER A 87 -79.55 -11.57 -38.08
N VAL A 88 -79.04 -11.50 -39.31
CA VAL A 88 -77.65 -11.86 -39.64
C VAL A 88 -76.68 -10.83 -39.10
N ALA A 89 -76.95 -9.53 -39.29
CA ALA A 89 -76.12 -8.46 -38.75
C ALA A 89 -76.05 -8.50 -37.20
N VAL A 90 -77.17 -8.75 -36.52
CA VAL A 90 -77.22 -8.91 -35.05
C VAL A 90 -76.51 -10.18 -34.59
N ALA A 91 -76.56 -11.28 -35.37
CA ALA A 91 -75.80 -12.50 -35.05
C ALA A 91 -74.29 -12.24 -35.15
N ALA A 92 -73.81 -11.66 -36.25
CA ALA A 92 -72.41 -11.31 -36.44
C ALA A 92 -71.90 -10.33 -35.38
N ALA A 93 -72.67 -9.27 -35.06
CA ALA A 93 -72.31 -8.32 -34.00
C ALA A 93 -72.21 -8.99 -32.61
N ARG A 94 -73.08 -9.96 -32.31
CA ARG A 94 -73.01 -10.75 -31.07
C ARG A 94 -71.79 -11.67 -31.04
N GLU A 95 -71.44 -12.29 -32.17
CA GLU A 95 -70.28 -13.17 -32.28
C GLU A 95 -68.97 -12.39 -32.15
N THR A 96 -68.82 -11.26 -32.85
CA THR A 96 -67.69 -10.33 -32.69
C THR A 96 -67.57 -9.82 -31.25
N ASN A 97 -68.69 -9.43 -30.62
CA ASN A 97 -68.66 -9.01 -29.21
C ASN A 97 -68.25 -10.15 -28.26
N ALA A 98 -68.74 -11.37 -28.49
CA ALA A 98 -68.35 -12.54 -27.70
C ALA A 98 -66.87 -12.92 -27.89
N ALA A 99 -66.31 -12.73 -29.10
CA ALA A 99 -64.88 -12.88 -29.37
C ALA A 99 -64.04 -11.81 -28.65
N ASN A 100 -64.46 -10.54 -28.72
CA ASN A 100 -63.81 -9.43 -28.03
C ASN A 100 -63.83 -9.59 -26.50
N LEU A 101 -64.96 -10.00 -25.92
CA LEU A 101 -65.08 -10.29 -24.49
C LEU A 101 -64.16 -11.44 -24.05
N LYS A 102 -64.06 -12.52 -24.84
CA LYS A 102 -63.12 -13.62 -24.58
C LYS A 102 -61.65 -13.17 -24.67
N LYS A 103 -61.31 -12.34 -25.65
CA LYS A 103 -59.96 -11.77 -25.79
C LYS A 103 -59.62 -10.91 -24.56
N LEU A 104 -60.48 -9.97 -24.20
CA LEU A 104 -60.29 -9.07 -23.05
C LEU A 104 -60.20 -9.87 -21.73
N GLN A 105 -61.00 -10.93 -21.58
CA GLN A 105 -60.92 -11.81 -20.42
C GLN A 105 -59.57 -12.57 -20.36
N ALA A 106 -59.06 -13.05 -21.50
CA ALA A 106 -57.75 -13.70 -21.56
C ALA A 106 -56.59 -12.72 -21.26
N GLU A 107 -56.65 -11.50 -21.78
CA GLU A 107 -55.69 -10.42 -21.49
C GLU A 107 -55.71 -10.03 -20.01
N MET A 108 -56.90 -9.92 -19.40
CA MET A 108 -57.06 -9.67 -17.96
C MET A 108 -56.49 -10.82 -17.10
N HIS A 109 -56.70 -12.09 -17.49
CA HIS A 109 -56.09 -13.23 -16.79
C HIS A 109 -54.55 -13.21 -16.91
N ALA A 110 -54.00 -12.98 -18.11
CA ALA A 110 -52.55 -12.89 -18.31
C ALA A 110 -51.92 -11.74 -17.50
N MET A 111 -52.56 -10.57 -17.46
CA MET A 111 -52.11 -9.44 -16.63
C MET A 111 -52.18 -9.77 -15.13
N THR A 112 -53.20 -10.51 -14.69
CA THR A 112 -53.33 -10.98 -13.29
C THR A 112 -52.21 -11.97 -12.93
N GLU A 113 -51.87 -12.91 -13.81
CA GLU A 113 -50.76 -13.85 -13.62
C GLU A 113 -49.40 -13.12 -13.57
N GLN A 114 -49.20 -12.13 -14.46
CA GLN A 114 -48.01 -11.27 -14.46
C GLN A 114 -47.91 -10.47 -13.16
N GLN A 115 -49.01 -9.88 -12.66
CA GLN A 115 -49.05 -9.16 -11.39
C GLN A 115 -48.68 -10.08 -10.20
N GLN A 116 -49.23 -11.29 -10.15
CA GLN A 116 -48.86 -12.28 -9.12
C GLN A 116 -47.38 -12.68 -9.21
N SER A 117 -46.83 -12.83 -10.42
CA SER A 117 -45.41 -13.13 -10.62
C SER A 117 -44.51 -11.98 -10.11
N ILE A 118 -44.87 -10.73 -10.41
CA ILE A 118 -44.17 -9.53 -9.94
C ILE A 118 -44.21 -9.43 -8.41
N GLU A 119 -45.37 -9.66 -7.78
CA GLU A 119 -45.50 -9.56 -6.32
C GLU A 119 -44.71 -10.67 -5.60
N ARG A 120 -44.72 -11.92 -6.11
CA ARG A 120 -43.84 -13.01 -5.62
C ARG A 120 -42.36 -12.65 -5.74
N ASN A 121 -41.94 -12.03 -6.85
CA ASN A 121 -40.56 -11.60 -7.03
C ASN A 121 -40.18 -10.48 -6.06
N LYS A 122 -41.08 -9.53 -5.82
CA LYS A 122 -40.93 -8.44 -4.84
C LYS A 122 -40.80 -8.99 -3.41
N GLU A 123 -41.62 -9.96 -3.01
CA GLU A 123 -41.47 -10.67 -1.73
C GLU A 123 -40.11 -11.38 -1.61
N GLN A 124 -39.67 -12.08 -2.66
CA GLN A 124 -38.34 -12.72 -2.66
C GLN A 124 -37.19 -11.72 -2.52
N MET A 125 -37.26 -10.55 -3.18
CA MET A 125 -36.25 -9.51 -3.04
C MET A 125 -36.30 -8.81 -1.67
N ALA A 126 -37.50 -8.59 -1.11
CA ALA A 126 -37.66 -8.10 0.25
C ALA A 126 -37.03 -9.06 1.28
N ASN A 127 -37.28 -10.37 1.15
CA ASN A 127 -36.69 -11.40 2.01
C ASN A 127 -35.16 -11.47 1.86
N LYS A 128 -34.62 -11.40 0.64
CA LYS A 128 -33.16 -11.31 0.41
C LYS A 128 -32.54 -10.07 1.06
N ASN A 129 -33.17 -8.90 0.91
CA ASN A 129 -32.70 -7.67 1.55
C ASN A 129 -32.81 -7.71 3.08
N ALA A 130 -33.84 -8.36 3.64
CA ALA A 130 -34.00 -8.57 5.07
C ALA A 130 -32.91 -9.48 5.67
N ILE A 131 -32.38 -10.43 4.89
CA ILE A 131 -31.23 -11.28 5.28
C ILE A 131 -29.89 -10.55 5.08
N LEU A 132 -29.72 -9.81 4.00
CA LEU A 132 -28.45 -9.12 3.69
C LEU A 132 -28.20 -7.87 4.54
N SER A 133 -29.25 -7.14 4.92
CA SER A 133 -29.15 -5.93 5.76
C SER A 133 -28.47 -6.15 7.12
N PRO A 134 -28.81 -7.16 7.94
CA PRO A 134 -28.09 -7.45 9.18
C PRO A 134 -26.66 -7.94 8.93
N VAL A 135 -26.42 -8.75 7.88
CA VAL A 135 -25.05 -9.20 7.52
C VAL A 135 -24.15 -8.02 7.16
N LEU A 136 -24.64 -7.06 6.38
CA LEU A 136 -23.91 -5.82 6.07
C LEU A 136 -23.65 -4.95 7.30
N LYS A 137 -24.58 -4.91 8.27
CA LYS A 137 -24.38 -4.20 9.54
C LYS A 137 -23.35 -4.89 10.43
N GLN A 138 -23.37 -6.22 10.50
CA GLN A 138 -22.38 -7.01 11.24
C GLN A 138 -20.99 -6.85 10.63
N LEU A 139 -20.85 -7.07 9.31
CA LEU A 139 -19.58 -6.92 8.61
C LEU A 139 -19.00 -5.51 8.74
N LYS A 140 -19.87 -4.47 8.75
CA LYS A 140 -19.41 -3.10 9.04
C LYS A 140 -18.93 -2.95 10.48
N ALA A 141 -19.64 -3.50 11.48
CA ALA A 141 -19.21 -3.42 12.87
C ALA A 141 -17.89 -4.17 13.13
N GLU A 142 -17.70 -5.31 12.48
CA GLU A 142 -16.44 -6.07 12.48
C GLU A 142 -15.30 -5.26 11.84
N TYR A 143 -15.54 -4.63 10.69
CA TYR A 143 -14.58 -3.73 10.04
C TYR A 143 -14.23 -2.49 10.89
N ASP A 144 -15.24 -1.83 11.48
CA ASP A 144 -15.02 -0.64 12.32
C ASP A 144 -14.22 -1.01 13.59
N GLU A 145 -14.42 -2.21 14.16
CA GLU A 145 -13.61 -2.76 15.27
C GLU A 145 -12.17 -3.12 14.82
N ASP A 146 -11.98 -3.77 13.68
CA ASP A 146 -10.64 -4.04 13.13
C ASP A 146 -9.84 -2.74 12.90
N VAL A 147 -10.50 -1.70 12.41
CA VAL A 147 -9.92 -0.35 12.25
C VAL A 147 -9.56 0.26 13.62
N LEU A 148 -10.40 0.11 14.64
CA LEU A 148 -10.08 0.55 16.00
C LEU A 148 -8.88 -0.22 16.59
N GLN A 149 -8.81 -1.54 16.39
CA GLN A 149 -7.68 -2.35 16.84
C GLN A 149 -6.39 -2.02 16.09
N MET A 150 -6.45 -1.78 14.78
CA MET A 150 -5.30 -1.31 13.99
C MET A 150 -4.81 0.06 14.49
N ASN A 151 -5.72 1.02 14.72
CA ASN A 151 -5.38 2.33 15.26
C ASN A 151 -4.76 2.23 16.67
N LYS A 152 -5.26 1.33 17.52
CA LYS A 152 -4.67 1.05 18.84
C LYS A 152 -3.27 0.45 18.74
N LYS A 153 -3.05 -0.52 17.84
CA LYS A 153 -1.72 -1.10 17.55
C LYS A 153 -0.75 -0.05 16.99
N MET A 154 -1.22 0.84 16.10
CA MET A 154 -0.45 1.96 15.56
C MET A 154 -0.03 2.95 16.66
N ALA A 155 -0.97 3.38 17.51
CA ALA A 155 -0.68 4.26 18.64
C ALA A 155 0.31 3.63 19.64
N GLN A 156 0.14 2.34 19.96
CA GLN A 156 1.08 1.60 20.79
C GLN A 156 2.47 1.48 20.15
N ARG A 157 2.56 1.23 18.83
CA ARG A 157 3.84 1.21 18.10
C ARG A 157 4.54 2.57 18.15
N THR A 158 3.81 3.67 17.96
CA THR A 158 4.38 5.03 18.08
C THR A 158 4.87 5.31 19.50
N SER A 159 4.09 4.94 20.53
CA SER A 159 4.51 5.07 21.94
C SER A 159 5.77 4.24 22.26
N ASN A 160 5.81 2.99 21.79
CA ASN A 160 6.99 2.13 21.92
C ASN A 160 8.19 2.71 21.16
N GLN A 161 8.01 3.36 20.01
CA GLN A 161 9.09 4.01 19.27
C GLN A 161 9.64 5.23 20.02
N ILE A 162 8.76 6.04 20.62
CA ILE A 162 9.16 7.19 21.45
C ILE A 162 9.98 6.71 22.66
N THR A 163 9.46 5.73 23.42
CA THR A 163 10.19 5.20 24.58
C THR A 163 11.49 4.48 24.19
N THR A 164 11.55 3.81 23.03
CA THR A 164 12.81 3.25 22.49
C THR A 164 13.83 4.35 22.16
N ASN A 165 13.39 5.44 21.53
CA ASN A 165 14.28 6.57 21.23
C ASN A 165 14.78 7.23 22.53
N GLU A 166 13.90 7.44 23.51
CA GLU A 166 14.28 7.96 24.82
C GLU A 166 15.29 7.08 25.56
N THR A 167 15.15 5.74 25.52
CA THR A 167 16.11 4.84 26.18
C THR A 167 17.44 4.79 25.45
N HIS A 168 17.42 4.82 24.10
CA HIS A 168 18.63 4.99 23.29
C HIS A 168 19.38 6.28 23.65
N ASP A 169 18.65 7.38 23.85
CA ASP A 169 19.25 8.67 24.18
C ASP A 169 19.82 8.70 25.60
N LYS A 170 19.10 8.14 26.58
CA LYS A 170 19.60 7.92 27.95
C LYS A 170 20.85 7.01 27.99
N VAL A 171 20.91 5.99 27.12
CA VAL A 171 22.10 5.12 26.97
C VAL A 171 23.27 5.88 26.34
N ARG A 172 23.02 6.71 25.32
CA ARG A 172 24.03 7.56 24.66
C ARG A 172 24.62 8.61 25.62
N ASP A 173 23.79 9.23 26.45
CA ASP A 173 24.26 10.15 27.49
C ASP A 173 25.05 9.42 28.59
N ALA A 174 24.62 8.23 29.00
CA ALA A 174 25.39 7.40 29.93
C ALA A 174 26.75 6.98 29.35
N GLN A 175 26.81 6.58 28.07
CA GLN A 175 28.06 6.27 27.37
C GLN A 175 29.00 7.49 27.32
N LYS A 176 28.47 8.68 27.03
CA LYS A 176 29.24 9.93 27.06
C LYS A 176 29.81 10.19 28.46
N ASN A 177 28.98 10.09 29.50
CA ASN A 177 29.41 10.29 30.89
C ASN A 177 30.48 9.27 31.30
N ILE A 178 30.41 8.02 30.86
CA ILE A 178 31.46 7.01 31.06
C ILE A 178 32.77 7.42 30.36
N VAL A 179 32.69 7.90 29.10
CA VAL A 179 33.87 8.38 28.35
C VAL A 179 34.50 9.62 29.00
N ASP A 180 33.70 10.53 29.56
CA ASP A 180 34.20 11.71 30.24
C ASP A 180 34.83 11.34 31.60
N VAL A 181 34.20 10.47 32.41
CA VAL A 181 34.79 9.91 33.65
C VAL A 181 36.09 9.13 33.37
N LEU A 182 36.20 8.40 32.27
CA LEU A 182 37.44 7.71 31.89
C LEU A 182 38.58 8.70 31.59
N LYS A 183 38.29 9.88 31.00
CA LYS A 183 39.30 10.93 30.83
C LYS A 183 39.74 11.47 32.19
N ASP A 184 38.78 11.78 33.07
CA ASP A 184 39.08 12.29 34.42
C ASP A 184 39.95 11.31 35.21
N ILE A 185 39.70 9.99 35.10
CA ILE A 185 40.56 8.94 35.65
C ILE A 185 41.98 9.05 35.07
N THR A 186 42.16 9.09 33.75
CA THR A 186 43.52 9.19 33.16
C THR A 186 44.25 10.48 33.54
N VAL A 187 43.53 11.60 33.73
CA VAL A 187 44.11 12.86 34.23
C VAL A 187 44.56 12.73 35.68
N VAL A 188 43.77 12.07 36.54
CA VAL A 188 44.15 11.77 37.93
C VAL A 188 45.33 10.80 38.00
N GLU A 189 45.39 9.78 37.15
CA GLU A 189 46.54 8.86 37.05
C GLU A 189 47.82 9.61 36.64
N GLU A 190 47.75 10.48 35.62
CA GLU A 190 48.87 11.36 35.23
C GLU A 190 49.33 12.28 36.37
N LEU A 191 48.40 12.86 37.13
CA LEU A 191 48.72 13.72 38.27
C LEU A 191 49.39 12.92 39.40
N LEU A 192 48.89 11.73 39.73
CA LEU A 192 49.48 10.84 40.74
C LEU A 192 50.88 10.34 40.34
N VAL A 193 51.16 10.15 39.04
CA VAL A 193 52.52 9.86 38.57
C VAL A 193 53.44 11.06 38.78
N LYS A 194 53.03 12.25 38.37
CA LYS A 194 53.81 13.50 38.56
C LYS A 194 54.07 13.81 40.04
N GLU A 195 53.09 13.56 40.91
CA GLU A 195 53.21 13.73 42.35
C GLU A 195 54.19 12.72 42.97
N ARG A 196 54.15 11.44 42.54
CA ARG A 196 55.15 10.43 42.94
C ARG A 196 56.56 10.77 42.49
N GLU A 197 56.74 11.31 41.29
CA GLU A 197 58.03 11.79 40.81
C GLU A 197 58.56 12.97 41.63
N GLN A 198 57.69 13.90 42.02
CA GLN A 198 58.02 15.01 42.92
C GLN A 198 58.47 14.49 44.29
N PHE A 199 57.68 13.61 44.93
CA PHE A 199 58.06 13.01 46.23
C PHE A 199 59.36 12.20 46.18
N GLU A 200 59.62 11.45 45.10
CA GLU A 200 60.90 10.73 44.93
C GLU A 200 62.09 11.69 44.79
N ASN A 201 61.91 12.81 44.10
CA ASN A 201 62.96 13.83 43.97
C ASN A 201 63.20 14.61 45.27
N GLU A 202 62.14 14.97 46.01
CA GLU A 202 62.27 15.53 47.36
C GLU A 202 62.97 14.55 48.31
N ARG A 203 62.62 13.25 48.27
CA ARG A 203 63.26 12.22 49.09
C ARG A 203 64.77 12.11 48.80
N LYS A 204 65.20 12.18 47.54
CA LYS A 204 66.63 12.22 47.16
C LYS A 204 67.32 13.43 47.76
N ILE A 205 66.76 14.64 47.56
CA ILE A 205 67.31 15.90 48.09
C ILE A 205 67.41 15.87 49.62
N LEU A 206 66.45 15.25 50.31
CA LEU A 206 66.49 15.07 51.76
C LEU A 206 67.55 14.04 52.20
N LEU A 207 67.72 12.93 51.48
CA LEU A 207 68.76 11.94 51.75
C LEU A 207 70.17 12.53 51.53
N GLU A 208 70.37 13.33 50.49
CA GLU A 208 71.61 14.08 50.23
C GLU A 208 71.94 15.05 51.38
N LYS A 209 70.94 15.83 51.82
CA LYS A 209 71.08 16.72 53.00
C LYS A 209 71.40 15.96 54.28
N ILE A 210 70.80 14.77 54.49
CA ILE A 210 71.11 13.91 55.63
C ILE A 210 72.56 13.41 55.55
N ALA A 211 73.03 12.97 54.38
CA ALA A 211 74.42 12.54 54.18
C ALA A 211 75.41 13.69 54.42
N GLU A 212 75.14 14.89 53.92
CA GLU A 212 75.92 16.10 54.23
C GLU A 212 75.99 16.38 55.74
N ILE A 213 74.86 16.28 56.45
CA ILE A 213 74.80 16.51 57.91
C ILE A 213 75.57 15.43 58.66
N GLN A 214 75.46 14.16 58.25
CA GLN A 214 76.25 13.06 58.83
C GLN A 214 77.75 13.27 58.63
N GLN A 215 78.20 13.70 57.45
CA GLN A 215 79.61 14.03 57.21
C GLN A 215 80.07 15.21 58.09
N LYS A 216 79.28 16.29 58.17
CA LYS A 216 79.57 17.45 59.04
C LYS A 216 79.66 17.03 60.52
N ILE A 217 78.86 16.06 60.96
CA ILE A 217 78.93 15.46 62.31
C ILE A 217 80.21 14.62 62.48
N MET A 218 80.61 13.83 61.49
CA MET A 218 81.86 13.06 61.54
C MET A 218 83.09 13.97 61.63
N ASP A 219 83.17 14.99 60.77
CA ASP A 219 84.20 16.01 60.81
C ASP A 219 84.26 16.68 62.19
N GLN A 220 83.11 17.08 62.74
CA GLN A 220 83.06 17.75 64.04
C GLN A 220 83.44 16.82 65.19
N LYS A 221 83.07 15.53 65.15
CA LYS A 221 83.57 14.51 66.10
C LYS A 221 85.10 14.39 66.01
N GLN A 222 85.68 14.38 64.82
CA GLN A 222 87.14 14.31 64.63
C GLN A 222 87.86 15.56 65.16
N ARG A 223 87.30 16.76 64.93
CA ARG A 223 87.79 18.03 65.50
C ARG A 223 87.72 18.01 67.04
N ASN A 224 86.60 17.55 67.61
CA ASN A 224 86.41 17.46 69.05
C ASN A 224 87.39 16.44 69.68
N ALA A 225 87.68 15.32 69.02
CA ALA A 225 88.70 14.36 69.48
C ALA A 225 90.10 14.97 69.52
N LYS A 226 90.50 15.75 68.49
CA LYS A 226 91.77 16.49 68.48
C LYS A 226 91.84 17.51 69.63
N LYS A 227 90.78 18.31 69.82
CA LYS A 227 90.69 19.26 70.96
C LYS A 227 90.71 18.57 72.32
N LYS A 228 90.16 17.36 72.44
CA LYS A 228 90.24 16.60 73.69
C LYS A 228 91.69 16.22 74.01
N LEU A 229 92.43 15.66 73.06
CA LEU A 229 93.86 15.32 73.25
C LEU A 229 94.70 16.55 73.64
N GLU A 230 94.40 17.71 73.06
CA GLU A 230 95.03 18.98 73.43
C GLU A 230 94.68 19.44 74.86
N ASN A 231 93.40 19.33 75.25
CA ASN A 231 92.95 19.63 76.61
C ASN A 231 93.50 18.65 77.66
N ASP A 232 93.63 17.37 77.30
CA ASP A 232 94.24 16.34 78.16
C ASP A 232 95.74 16.63 78.37
N ARG A 233 96.47 17.09 77.33
CA ARG A 233 97.85 17.61 77.46
C ARG A 233 97.92 18.83 78.39
N LEU A 234 97.08 19.85 78.15
CA LEU A 234 97.04 21.06 78.99
C LEU A 234 96.67 20.74 80.45
N SER A 235 95.87 19.71 80.69
CA SER A 235 95.54 19.22 82.02
C SER A 235 96.73 18.56 82.73
N MET A 236 97.59 17.84 81.99
CA MET A 236 98.87 17.33 82.54
C MET A 236 99.83 18.48 82.88
N GLU A 237 99.99 19.45 81.98
CA GLU A 237 100.84 20.64 82.20
C GLU A 237 100.35 21.47 83.41
N TRP A 238 99.04 21.63 83.57
CA TRP A 238 98.45 22.31 84.73
C TRP A 238 98.64 21.51 86.03
N ALA A 239 98.51 20.18 86.00
CA ALA A 239 98.74 19.32 87.16
C ALA A 239 100.22 19.37 87.62
N GLU A 240 101.16 19.42 86.67
CA GLU A 240 102.59 19.63 86.94
C GLU A 240 102.85 21.00 87.61
N LEU A 241 102.27 22.07 87.05
CA LEU A 241 102.39 23.42 87.59
C LEU A 241 101.77 23.52 89.00
N ASN A 242 100.64 22.84 89.25
CA ASN A 242 100.00 22.80 90.55
C ASN A 242 100.87 22.08 91.60
N LYS A 243 101.61 21.01 91.26
CA LYS A 243 102.64 20.43 92.16
C LYS A 243 103.71 21.45 92.56
N VAL A 244 104.12 22.35 91.65
CA VAL A 244 105.08 23.42 91.95
C VAL A 244 104.46 24.47 92.89
N VAL A 245 103.19 24.84 92.68
CA VAL A 245 102.46 25.76 93.56
C VAL A 245 102.27 25.16 94.97
N GLN A 246 101.92 23.87 95.08
CA GLN A 246 101.83 23.14 96.35
C GLN A 246 103.15 23.20 97.13
N LYS A 247 104.28 22.92 96.47
CA LYS A 247 105.62 23.04 97.09
C LYS A 247 105.92 24.47 97.58
N ARG A 248 105.50 25.50 96.85
CA ARG A 248 105.67 26.91 97.27
C ARG A 248 104.76 27.31 98.44
N LYS A 249 103.56 26.72 98.57
CA LYS A 249 102.67 26.96 99.73
C LYS A 249 103.25 26.42 101.04
N LEU A 250 103.87 25.24 101.03
CA LEU A 250 104.55 24.69 102.23
C LEU A 250 105.58 25.67 102.81
N VAL A 251 106.45 26.22 101.96
CA VAL A 251 107.48 27.23 102.34
C VAL A 251 106.86 28.58 102.76
N HIS A 252 105.59 28.84 102.46
CA HIS A 252 104.86 30.02 102.92
C HIS A 252 104.34 29.83 104.35
N ASN A 253 103.70 28.69 104.63
CA ASN A 253 103.20 28.35 105.98
C ASN A 253 104.33 28.33 107.02
N GLU A 254 105.53 27.87 106.65
CA GLU A 254 106.74 27.93 107.49
C GLU A 254 107.15 29.36 107.90
N LYS A 255 106.71 30.39 107.16
CA LYS A 255 106.94 31.81 107.49
C LYS A 255 105.77 32.44 108.23
N GLU A 256 104.53 32.02 107.99
CA GLU A 256 103.36 32.54 108.73
C GLU A 256 103.39 32.19 110.23
N THR A 257 103.90 31.02 110.61
CA THR A 257 104.09 30.65 112.03
C THR A 257 105.02 31.62 112.77
N ARG A 258 105.94 32.29 112.07
CA ARG A 258 106.82 33.34 112.62
C ARG A 258 106.10 34.68 112.81
N VAL A 259 105.01 34.92 112.09
CA VAL A 259 104.19 36.15 112.18
C VAL A 259 103.17 36.08 113.31
N ALA A 260 102.57 34.91 113.56
CA ALA A 260 101.60 34.70 114.63
C ALA A 260 102.13 35.14 116.02
N PHE A 261 103.42 34.95 116.28
CA PHE A 261 104.11 35.32 117.53
C PHE A 261 104.03 36.82 117.87
N LEU A 262 103.84 37.70 116.89
CA LEU A 262 103.73 39.15 117.11
C LEU A 262 102.29 39.63 117.33
N LYS A 263 101.28 38.84 116.93
CA LYS A 263 99.87 39.26 116.90
C LYS A 263 99.15 39.20 118.25
N ILE A 264 99.79 38.59 119.26
CA ILE A 264 99.31 38.51 120.65
C ILE A 264 99.33 39.88 121.36
N LYS A 265 100.02 40.89 120.81
CA LYS A 265 100.29 42.17 121.49
C LYS A 265 99.39 43.36 121.10
N GLU A 266 98.35 43.15 120.29
CA GLU A 266 97.68 44.27 119.57
C GLU A 266 96.23 44.60 119.98
N ASN A 267 95.35 43.60 120.18
CA ASN A 267 93.89 43.83 120.17
C ASN A 267 93.16 43.69 121.53
N THR A 268 93.79 44.09 122.62
CA THR A 268 93.17 44.14 123.97
C THR A 268 92.27 45.37 124.20
N PHE A 269 91.74 46.03 123.16
CA PHE A 269 91.15 47.38 123.30
C PHE A 269 89.91 47.76 122.46
N LYS A 270 89.23 46.86 121.72
CA LYS A 270 88.00 47.24 120.96
C LYS A 270 86.86 46.22 120.97
N ALA A 271 85.79 46.56 121.69
CA ALA A 271 84.42 46.07 121.52
C ALA A 271 83.44 47.19 121.95
N PHE A 272 82.43 47.60 121.14
CA PHE A 272 81.34 48.54 121.51
C PHE A 272 80.22 48.69 120.38
N PHE A 273 79.06 47.98 120.48
CA PHE A 273 77.74 48.12 119.73
C PHE A 273 77.68 47.84 118.17
N SER A 274 76.54 47.79 117.40
CA SER A 274 75.10 48.22 117.54
C SER A 274 73.97 47.27 116.97
N HIS A 275 72.93 47.73 116.19
CA HIS A 275 71.52 47.19 116.28
C HIS A 275 70.47 47.46 115.12
N THR A 276 69.44 46.56 114.97
CA THR A 276 67.96 46.71 114.59
C THR A 276 67.33 46.91 113.16
N THR A 277 66.01 46.52 113.02
CA THR A 277 64.90 46.81 111.97
C THR A 277 64.32 45.54 111.25
N SER A 278 63.04 45.29 110.79
CA SER A 278 61.59 45.67 111.06
C SER A 278 60.56 44.74 110.29
N GLU A 279 59.24 45.07 110.09
CA GLU A 279 58.05 44.15 109.83
C GLU A 279 56.95 44.64 108.82
N TYR A 280 55.88 43.84 108.44
CA TYR A 280 54.52 44.29 107.94
C TYR A 280 53.36 43.20 107.77
N HIS A 281 52.08 43.65 107.74
CA HIS A 281 50.69 43.02 107.76
C HIS A 281 50.16 42.18 106.54
N ASP A 282 49.02 41.41 106.49
CA ASP A 282 47.66 41.22 107.17
C ASP A 282 46.41 41.92 106.50
N ALA A 283 45.11 41.49 106.52
CA ALA A 283 44.35 40.20 106.71
C ALA A 283 42.78 40.31 106.47
N GLU A 284 42.00 39.19 106.55
CA GLU A 284 40.56 38.99 106.97
C GLU A 284 39.24 39.08 106.09
N ARG A 285 38.23 38.26 106.53
CA ARG A 285 36.72 38.31 106.52
C ARG A 285 35.80 38.17 105.27
N GLU A 286 34.49 37.79 105.33
CA GLU A 286 33.60 36.90 106.17
C GLU A 286 32.09 37.25 105.94
N LYS A 287 31.18 36.48 106.58
CA LYS A 287 29.75 36.74 106.94
C LYS A 287 28.68 36.41 105.90
N GLU A 288 27.52 35.83 106.25
CA GLU A 288 27.04 35.06 107.43
C GLU A 288 25.73 34.36 106.95
N GLU A 289 25.54 33.05 107.13
CA GLU A 289 24.85 32.39 108.26
C GLU A 289 23.32 32.58 108.32
N LEU A 290 22.67 31.72 109.12
CA LEU A 290 21.25 31.71 109.50
C LEU A 290 20.27 31.44 108.33
N THR A 291 19.56 30.31 108.27
CA THR A 291 19.50 29.15 109.17
C THR A 291 18.88 27.99 108.36
N SER A 292 19.39 26.75 108.31
CA SER A 292 19.29 25.71 109.36
C SER A 292 17.97 25.75 110.13
N HIS A 293 17.22 24.70 110.38
CA HIS A 293 17.26 23.29 110.02
C HIS A 293 15.91 22.72 110.51
N LEU A 294 15.57 21.46 110.22
CA LEU A 294 14.57 20.68 110.98
C LEU A 294 13.16 21.28 111.27
N LYS A 295 12.19 20.73 110.53
CA LYS A 295 10.89 20.22 111.06
C LYS A 295 9.86 21.21 111.66
N ALA A 296 8.70 21.16 111.00
CA ALA A 296 7.39 20.89 111.61
C ALA A 296 6.81 21.88 112.64
N GLU A 297 5.97 22.78 112.12
CA GLU A 297 4.59 22.97 112.57
C GLU A 297 3.73 23.23 111.30
N MET A 298 2.40 23.03 111.24
CA MET A 298 1.61 21.87 111.65
C MET A 298 0.18 22.02 111.05
N GLY A 299 -0.37 20.96 110.44
CA GLY A 299 -1.80 20.91 110.08
C GLY A 299 -2.25 21.74 108.86
N LYS A 300 -3.54 21.72 108.51
CA LYS A 300 -4.66 20.97 109.12
C LYS A 300 -5.88 20.95 108.17
N TYR A 301 -6.63 19.84 108.16
CA TYR A 301 -8.05 19.73 107.75
C TYR A 301 -8.38 19.97 106.24
N ASP A 302 -9.40 19.36 105.61
CA ASP A 302 -10.47 18.44 106.08
C ASP A 302 -10.83 17.34 105.04
N ASP A 303 -11.40 16.24 105.56
CA ASP A 303 -12.51 15.38 105.07
C ASP A 303 -12.52 14.79 103.64
N GLU A 304 -12.71 13.48 103.45
CA GLU A 304 -13.86 12.60 103.79
C GLU A 304 -15.12 12.77 102.90
N SER A 305 -15.25 11.88 101.91
CA SER A 305 -16.56 11.35 101.50
C SER A 305 -16.44 10.06 100.67
N ILE A 306 -17.10 9.01 101.17
CA ILE A 306 -17.79 7.94 100.39
C ILE A 306 -16.90 7.25 99.32
N THR A 307 -16.17 6.17 99.58
CA THR A 307 -16.41 4.96 100.42
C THR A 307 -17.59 4.08 100.01
N MET A 308 -17.49 2.79 100.35
CA MET A 308 -18.55 1.77 100.41
C MET A 308 -19.48 1.55 99.19
N ASP A 309 -19.20 0.50 98.42
CA ASP A 309 -20.28 -0.34 97.85
C ASP A 309 -19.88 -1.83 97.74
N GLU A 310 -19.22 -2.24 96.65
CA GLU A 310 -19.35 -3.61 96.11
C GLU A 310 -18.48 -4.72 96.76
N LYS A 311 -18.56 -4.90 98.09
CA LYS A 311 -17.92 -6.03 98.81
C LYS A 311 -18.84 -6.89 99.71
N LEU A 312 -20.17 -6.69 99.69
CA LEU A 312 -21.07 -7.23 100.74
C LEU A 312 -22.17 -8.23 100.33
N LYS A 313 -22.25 -8.68 99.06
CA LYS A 313 -23.51 -9.26 98.51
C LYS A 313 -23.74 -10.79 98.61
N GLN A 314 -22.83 -11.60 99.17
CA GLN A 314 -22.74 -13.03 98.77
C GLN A 314 -23.25 -14.13 99.75
N VAL A 315 -23.65 -13.86 101.00
CA VAL A 315 -23.60 -14.92 102.06
C VAL A 315 -24.91 -15.28 102.84
N ASN A 316 -26.04 -14.56 102.74
CA ASN A 316 -27.15 -14.73 103.74
C ASN A 316 -28.58 -14.88 103.15
N ASN A 317 -29.16 -16.10 103.02
CA ASN A 317 -30.61 -16.25 102.71
C ASN A 317 -31.37 -17.62 102.87
N GLU A 318 -30.93 -18.66 103.59
CA GLU A 318 -31.47 -20.03 103.39
C GLU A 318 -32.70 -20.53 104.20
N LEU A 319 -33.32 -19.79 105.15
CA LEU A 319 -33.99 -20.45 106.31
C LEU A 319 -35.56 -20.55 106.41
N GLU A 320 -36.40 -19.64 105.90
CA GLU A 320 -37.74 -19.37 106.54
C GLU A 320 -38.98 -20.25 106.16
N LYS A 321 -38.88 -21.27 105.28
CA LYS A 321 -40.04 -21.77 104.48
C LYS A 321 -41.09 -22.70 105.14
N ALA A 322 -41.18 -22.83 106.47
CA ALA A 322 -41.87 -23.98 107.10
C ALA A 322 -43.42 -23.89 107.34
N ARG A 323 -44.09 -22.74 107.21
CA ARG A 323 -45.45 -22.51 107.79
C ARG A 323 -46.66 -23.05 106.98
N LEU A 324 -46.65 -24.31 106.55
CA LEU A 324 -47.46 -24.76 105.39
C LEU A 324 -48.89 -25.29 105.65
N ILE A 325 -49.22 -25.85 106.84
CA ILE A 325 -50.19 -26.98 106.90
C ILE A 325 -51.65 -26.65 107.32
N ASN A 326 -51.90 -25.79 108.31
CA ASN A 326 -53.09 -25.95 109.19
C ASN A 326 -54.45 -25.35 108.72
N ARG A 327 -54.68 -25.07 107.42
CA ARG A 327 -55.95 -24.44 106.93
C ARG A 327 -56.76 -25.28 105.94
N ASP A 328 -56.53 -26.58 105.89
CA ASP A 328 -57.02 -27.44 104.81
C ASP A 328 -58.39 -28.10 105.02
N LEU A 329 -58.82 -28.36 106.26
CA LEU A 329 -60.00 -29.21 106.50
C LEU A 329 -61.34 -28.49 106.28
N GLN A 330 -61.47 -27.21 106.67
CA GLN A 330 -62.74 -26.48 106.59
C GLN A 330 -63.22 -26.28 105.15
N LYS A 331 -62.29 -26.31 104.17
CA LYS A 331 -62.54 -26.30 102.72
C LYS A 331 -63.48 -27.43 102.26
N LYS A 332 -63.60 -28.54 103.00
CA LYS A 332 -64.18 -29.79 102.48
C LYS A 332 -65.71 -29.81 102.35
N HIS A 333 -66.46 -28.97 103.09
CA HIS A 333 -67.93 -29.00 103.02
C HIS A 333 -68.49 -28.15 101.87
N GLU A 334 -67.96 -26.92 101.70
CA GLU A 334 -68.35 -26.00 100.61
C GLU A 334 -68.12 -26.62 99.21
N LEU A 335 -67.12 -27.50 99.09
CA LEU A 335 -66.88 -28.29 97.89
C LEU A 335 -68.12 -29.07 97.44
N ALA A 336 -68.87 -29.70 98.35
CA ALA A 336 -69.99 -30.59 98.00
C ALA A 336 -71.10 -29.89 97.23
N VAL A 337 -71.60 -28.75 97.74
CA VAL A 337 -72.62 -27.94 97.05
C VAL A 337 -72.03 -27.29 95.80
N SER A 338 -70.74 -26.92 95.82
CA SER A 338 -70.07 -26.42 94.61
C SER A 338 -70.05 -27.45 93.47
N TYR A 339 -69.94 -28.75 93.76
CA TYR A 339 -69.84 -29.78 92.72
C TYR A 339 -71.12 -29.91 91.87
N LEU A 340 -72.32 -29.87 92.48
CA LEU A 340 -73.58 -29.95 91.72
C LEU A 340 -73.87 -28.67 90.91
N ALA A 341 -73.41 -27.51 91.36
CA ALA A 341 -73.44 -26.29 90.55
C ALA A 341 -72.43 -26.32 89.41
N LYS A 342 -71.24 -26.92 89.64
CA LYS A 342 -70.20 -27.12 88.62
C LYS A 342 -70.62 -28.10 87.54
N THR A 343 -71.25 -29.24 87.85
CA THR A 343 -71.61 -30.24 86.83
C THR A 343 -72.59 -29.69 85.79
N LYS A 344 -73.63 -28.95 86.20
CA LYS A 344 -74.56 -28.32 85.24
C LYS A 344 -73.94 -27.20 84.40
N ARG A 345 -72.97 -26.45 84.95
CA ARG A 345 -72.21 -25.47 84.15
C ARG A 345 -71.29 -26.18 83.16
N ALA A 346 -70.52 -27.15 83.62
CA ALA A 346 -69.63 -27.97 82.80
C ALA A 346 -70.36 -28.71 81.67
N GLU A 347 -71.64 -29.07 81.83
CA GLU A 347 -72.44 -29.70 80.76
C GLU A 347 -72.84 -28.71 79.65
N ILE A 348 -73.13 -27.45 79.99
CA ILE A 348 -73.42 -26.39 79.01
C ILE A 348 -72.11 -25.94 78.34
N GLU A 349 -71.09 -25.63 79.15
CA GLU A 349 -69.73 -25.31 78.69
C GLU A 349 -69.18 -26.41 77.75
N SER A 350 -69.40 -27.69 78.08
CA SER A 350 -69.01 -28.83 77.23
C SER A 350 -69.70 -28.81 75.86
N LYS A 351 -70.99 -28.44 75.77
CA LYS A 351 -71.71 -28.33 74.49
C LYS A 351 -71.23 -27.15 73.64
N GLU A 352 -71.02 -25.99 74.26
CA GLU A 352 -70.47 -24.81 73.58
C GLU A 352 -69.05 -25.09 73.06
N ILE A 353 -68.21 -25.75 73.88
CA ILE A 353 -66.89 -26.25 73.48
C ILE A 353 -67.01 -27.28 72.33
N LEU A 354 -67.98 -28.20 72.36
CA LEU A 354 -68.18 -29.18 71.27
C LEU A 354 -68.57 -28.51 69.95
N GLU A 355 -69.46 -27.52 69.98
CA GLU A 355 -69.79 -26.74 68.79
C GLU A 355 -68.62 -25.93 68.26
N GLU A 356 -67.84 -25.27 69.13
CA GLU A 356 -66.67 -24.51 68.68
C GLU A 356 -65.55 -25.44 68.16
N LEU A 357 -65.31 -26.58 68.81
CA LEU A 357 -64.40 -27.61 68.30
C LEU A 357 -64.86 -28.15 66.93
N THR A 358 -66.16 -28.32 66.72
CA THR A 358 -66.71 -28.75 65.42
C THR A 358 -66.49 -27.68 64.34
N LYS A 359 -66.78 -26.41 64.64
CA LYS A 359 -66.53 -25.27 63.73
C LYS A 359 -65.04 -25.11 63.42
N ARG A 360 -64.16 -25.29 64.42
CA ARG A 360 -62.70 -25.27 64.26
C ARG A 360 -62.18 -26.47 63.48
N LEU A 361 -62.80 -27.64 63.60
CA LEU A 361 -62.48 -28.82 62.79
C LEU A 361 -62.82 -28.57 61.32
N GLN A 362 -64.04 -28.11 61.02
CA GLN A 362 -64.48 -27.77 59.65
C GLN A 362 -63.55 -26.73 58.99
N LEU A 363 -63.25 -25.63 59.69
CA LEU A 363 -62.28 -24.63 59.21
C LEU A 363 -60.88 -25.22 59.00
N SER A 364 -60.46 -26.20 59.82
CA SER A 364 -59.19 -26.90 59.65
C SER A 364 -59.21 -27.90 58.48
N GLU A 365 -60.36 -28.48 58.15
CA GLU A 365 -60.56 -29.38 57.01
C GLU A 365 -60.56 -28.59 55.69
N GLU A 366 -61.28 -27.47 55.62
CA GLU A 366 -61.24 -26.53 54.48
C GLU A 366 -59.82 -25.97 54.25
N LEU A 367 -59.13 -25.60 55.32
CA LEU A 367 -57.74 -25.15 55.29
C LEU A 367 -56.74 -26.27 54.93
N LEU A 368 -57.10 -27.54 55.18
CA LEU A 368 -56.32 -28.69 54.72
C LEU A 368 -56.56 -28.97 53.23
N VAL A 369 -57.80 -28.95 52.75
CA VAL A 369 -58.16 -29.12 51.34
C VAL A 369 -57.49 -28.05 50.47
N THR A 370 -57.61 -26.78 50.85
CA THR A 370 -56.95 -25.68 50.12
C THR A 370 -55.41 -25.79 50.12
N LYS A 371 -54.80 -26.28 51.22
CA LYS A 371 -53.37 -26.62 51.24
C LYS A 371 -53.02 -27.80 50.33
N VAL A 372 -53.86 -28.84 50.26
CA VAL A 372 -53.66 -29.97 49.34
C VAL A 372 -53.73 -29.49 47.89
N ASP A 373 -54.69 -28.64 47.53
CA ASP A 373 -54.77 -28.04 46.20
C ASP A 373 -53.53 -27.21 45.85
N LEU A 374 -53.04 -26.38 46.77
CA LEU A 374 -51.78 -25.64 46.60
C LEU A 374 -50.59 -26.59 46.43
N LEU A 375 -50.51 -27.67 47.21
CA LEU A 375 -49.45 -28.68 47.05
C LEU A 375 -49.54 -29.44 45.71
N THR A 376 -50.74 -29.69 45.16
CA THR A 376 -50.84 -30.29 43.81
C THR A 376 -50.46 -29.31 42.70
N LYS A 377 -50.73 -28.00 42.87
CA LYS A 377 -50.25 -26.94 41.95
C LYS A 377 -48.73 -26.86 41.98
N LEU A 378 -48.13 -26.73 43.16
CA LEU A 378 -46.68 -26.69 43.35
C LEU A 378 -46.00 -27.97 42.81
N ARG A 379 -46.57 -29.17 43.00
CA ARG A 379 -46.03 -30.41 42.40
C ARG A 379 -46.07 -30.40 40.86
N LYS A 380 -47.11 -29.81 40.24
CA LYS A 380 -47.19 -29.65 38.78
C LYS A 380 -46.19 -28.62 38.26
N GLU A 381 -45.92 -27.56 39.03
CA GLU A 381 -44.92 -26.55 38.71
C GLU A 381 -43.50 -27.10 38.85
N ILE A 382 -43.19 -27.83 39.93
CA ILE A 382 -41.92 -28.55 40.12
C ILE A 382 -41.66 -29.48 38.93
N LYS A 383 -42.62 -30.34 38.56
CA LYS A 383 -42.45 -31.25 37.40
C LYS A 383 -42.20 -30.50 36.09
N LYS A 384 -42.88 -29.37 35.84
CA LYS A 384 -42.60 -28.52 34.68
C LYS A 384 -41.19 -27.93 34.74
N THR A 385 -40.71 -27.49 35.90
CA THR A 385 -39.34 -26.99 36.03
C THR A 385 -38.31 -28.09 35.86
N GLU A 386 -38.57 -29.32 36.29
CA GLU A 386 -37.72 -30.49 36.04
C GLU A 386 -37.65 -30.83 34.53
N GLU A 387 -38.79 -30.81 33.83
CA GLU A 387 -38.85 -30.98 32.36
C GLU A 387 -38.10 -29.87 31.59
N ILE A 388 -38.19 -28.62 32.08
CA ILE A 388 -37.41 -27.49 31.55
C ILE A 388 -35.91 -27.65 31.84
N ILE A 389 -35.53 -28.09 33.04
CA ILE A 389 -34.11 -28.34 33.39
C ILE A 389 -33.53 -29.45 32.51
N LEU A 390 -34.24 -30.56 32.31
CA LEU A 390 -33.77 -31.67 31.45
C LEU A 390 -33.57 -31.23 30.01
N THR A 391 -34.52 -30.49 29.43
CA THR A 391 -34.39 -29.95 28.05
C THR A 391 -33.30 -28.88 27.94
N LEU A 392 -33.07 -28.08 28.99
CA LEU A 392 -31.91 -27.18 29.06
C LEU A 392 -30.59 -27.95 29.15
N GLU A 393 -30.49 -29.02 29.94
CA GLU A 393 -29.29 -29.86 29.98
C GLU A 393 -29.01 -30.56 28.64
N GLU A 394 -30.03 -30.96 27.89
CA GLU A 394 -29.86 -31.54 26.54
C GLU A 394 -29.43 -30.50 25.50
N THR A 395 -30.00 -29.29 25.53
CA THR A 395 -29.54 -28.19 24.65
C THR A 395 -28.12 -27.73 25.01
N LEU A 396 -27.76 -27.68 26.30
CA LEU A 396 -26.38 -27.44 26.74
C LEU A 396 -25.44 -28.56 26.30
N ARG A 397 -25.80 -29.84 26.51
CA ARG A 397 -24.97 -30.99 26.07
C ARG A 397 -24.78 -31.04 24.55
N THR A 398 -25.78 -30.64 23.75
CA THR A 398 -25.64 -30.56 22.29
C THR A 398 -24.84 -29.33 21.84
N ASN A 399 -24.98 -28.19 22.51
CA ASN A 399 -24.20 -26.99 22.20
C ASN A 399 -22.72 -27.15 22.60
N VAL A 400 -22.41 -27.77 23.74
CA VAL A 400 -21.02 -28.12 24.12
C VAL A 400 -20.38 -29.07 23.10
N LYS A 401 -21.15 -30.03 22.55
CA LYS A 401 -20.66 -30.88 21.44
C LYS A 401 -20.36 -30.09 20.17
N LYS A 402 -21.23 -29.14 19.78
CA LYS A 402 -20.97 -28.24 18.62
C LYS A 402 -19.72 -27.40 18.84
N MET A 403 -19.63 -26.71 19.98
CA MET A 403 -18.47 -25.89 20.36
C MET A 403 -17.18 -26.71 20.37
N LYS A 404 -17.20 -27.96 20.86
CA LYS A 404 -16.01 -28.83 20.79
C LYS A 404 -15.59 -29.10 19.34
N ILE A 405 -16.53 -29.44 18.46
CA ILE A 405 -16.27 -29.67 17.02
C ILE A 405 -15.77 -28.40 16.32
N GLU A 406 -16.23 -27.22 16.74
CA GLU A 406 -15.77 -25.92 16.23
C GLU A 406 -14.34 -25.61 16.70
N VAL A 407 -14.05 -25.80 18.00
CA VAL A 407 -12.68 -25.68 18.55
C VAL A 407 -11.71 -26.65 17.86
N GLU A 408 -12.12 -27.90 17.64
CA GLU A 408 -11.32 -28.92 16.94
C GLU A 408 -11.05 -28.52 15.48
N LYS A 409 -12.02 -27.91 14.77
CA LYS A 409 -11.80 -27.30 13.45
C LYS A 409 -10.84 -26.10 13.49
N PHE A 410 -10.88 -25.28 14.54
CA PHE A 410 -9.97 -24.14 14.70
C PHE A 410 -8.55 -24.59 15.05
N ILE A 411 -8.37 -25.66 15.83
CA ILE A 411 -7.07 -26.29 16.09
C ILE A 411 -6.48 -26.82 14.77
N ASN A 412 -7.23 -27.62 14.01
CA ASN A 412 -6.75 -28.16 12.74
C ASN A 412 -6.39 -27.06 11.72
N LYS A 413 -7.15 -25.96 11.69
CA LYS A 413 -6.82 -24.77 10.88
C LYS A 413 -5.54 -24.08 11.35
N LEU A 414 -5.36 -23.93 12.66
CA LEU A 414 -4.14 -23.37 13.22
C LEU A 414 -2.93 -24.24 12.86
N GLU A 415 -3.03 -25.56 12.99
CA GLU A 415 -1.97 -26.50 12.59
C GLU A 415 -1.61 -26.38 11.09
N THR A 416 -2.58 -26.20 10.19
CA THR A 416 -2.27 -25.94 8.77
C THR A 416 -1.61 -24.59 8.54
N GLU A 417 -2.08 -23.52 9.20
CA GLU A 417 -1.46 -22.18 9.12
C GLU A 417 -0.04 -22.18 9.74
N GLU A 418 0.22 -22.98 10.78
CA GLU A 418 1.56 -23.16 11.34
C GLU A 418 2.51 -23.87 10.36
N GLN A 419 2.01 -24.89 9.63
CA GLN A 419 2.77 -25.60 8.59
C GLN A 419 3.04 -24.70 7.38
N ASP A 420 2.05 -23.97 6.89
CA ASP A 420 2.20 -23.02 5.77
C ASP A 420 3.16 -21.87 6.16
N ARG A 421 3.07 -21.36 7.40
CA ARG A 421 4.02 -20.37 7.94
C ARG A 421 5.45 -20.91 7.99
N LEU A 422 5.65 -22.16 8.39
CA LEU A 422 6.98 -22.81 8.37
C LEU A 422 7.50 -23.00 6.94
N PHE A 423 6.65 -23.40 6.00
CA PHE A 423 7.01 -23.53 4.59
C PHE A 423 7.41 -22.18 3.97
N VAL A 424 6.63 -21.12 4.25
CA VAL A 424 6.95 -19.74 3.81
C VAL A 424 8.24 -19.23 4.47
N GLN A 425 8.49 -19.54 5.74
CA GLN A 425 9.75 -19.18 6.40
C GLN A 425 10.96 -19.89 5.77
N HIS A 426 10.89 -21.21 5.56
CA HIS A 426 11.97 -21.95 4.89
C HIS A 426 12.25 -21.40 3.48
N ARG A 427 11.20 -21.08 2.71
CA ARG A 427 11.33 -20.49 1.37
C ARG A 427 11.88 -19.05 1.41
N LEU A 428 11.61 -18.30 2.47
CA LEU A 428 12.23 -17.00 2.70
C LEU A 428 13.73 -17.15 3.02
N ASP A 429 14.09 -18.13 3.85
CA ASP A 429 15.48 -18.42 4.23
C ASP A 429 16.31 -18.91 3.02
N GLU A 430 15.73 -19.73 2.13
CA GLU A 430 16.30 -20.10 0.83
C GLU A 430 16.58 -18.87 -0.05
N ILE A 431 15.57 -17.98 -0.22
CA ILE A 431 15.72 -16.76 -1.02
C ILE A 431 16.74 -15.79 -0.41
N LEU A 432 16.86 -15.75 0.92
CA LEU A 432 17.88 -14.95 1.61
C LEU A 432 19.29 -15.53 1.41
N ALA A 433 19.46 -16.85 1.36
CA ALA A 433 20.72 -17.49 1.02
C ALA A 433 21.14 -17.17 -0.43
N ASP A 434 20.23 -17.35 -1.40
CA ASP A 434 20.46 -16.99 -2.81
C ASP A 434 20.82 -15.50 -2.97
N LEU A 435 20.19 -14.61 -2.20
CA LEU A 435 20.48 -13.17 -2.21
C LEU A 435 21.87 -12.86 -1.63
N ILE A 436 22.30 -13.59 -0.60
CA ILE A 436 23.66 -13.47 -0.03
C ILE A 436 24.70 -13.97 -1.04
N ASP A 437 24.51 -15.12 -1.65
CA ASP A 437 25.47 -15.71 -2.61
C ASP A 437 25.56 -14.89 -3.90
N THR A 438 24.43 -14.40 -4.43
CA THR A 438 24.45 -13.47 -5.57
C THR A 438 25.12 -12.14 -5.22
N LYS A 439 24.92 -11.61 -4.02
CA LYS A 439 25.65 -10.42 -3.54
C LYS A 439 27.16 -10.68 -3.44
N ILE A 440 27.58 -11.82 -2.88
CA ILE A 440 29.00 -12.20 -2.78
C ILE A 440 29.62 -12.33 -4.18
N SER A 441 28.91 -12.97 -5.12
CA SER A 441 29.32 -13.10 -6.53
C SER A 441 29.50 -11.73 -7.21
N ILE A 442 28.54 -10.80 -7.02
CA ILE A 442 28.64 -9.42 -7.52
C ILE A 442 29.82 -8.68 -6.88
N GLU A 443 30.03 -8.81 -5.56
CA GLU A 443 31.18 -8.20 -4.89
C GLU A 443 32.52 -8.74 -5.39
N LEU A 444 32.63 -10.05 -5.66
CA LEU A 444 33.82 -10.66 -6.24
C LEU A 444 34.07 -10.15 -7.66
N PHE A 445 33.05 -10.15 -8.52
CA PHE A 445 33.13 -9.61 -9.88
C PHE A 445 33.55 -8.13 -9.89
N LEU A 446 33.02 -7.30 -8.98
CA LEU A 446 33.42 -5.90 -8.84
C LEU A 446 34.87 -5.74 -8.33
N LYS A 447 35.34 -6.63 -7.44
CA LYS A 447 36.74 -6.66 -7.00
C LYS A 447 37.68 -7.04 -8.16
N GLU A 448 37.35 -8.06 -8.94
CA GLU A 448 38.09 -8.46 -10.14
C GLU A 448 38.11 -7.37 -11.21
N MET A 449 36.94 -6.79 -11.52
CA MET A 449 36.82 -5.68 -12.48
C MET A 449 37.61 -4.45 -12.02
N SER A 450 37.64 -4.15 -10.72
CA SER A 450 38.46 -3.09 -10.15
C SER A 450 39.96 -3.38 -10.27
N ILE A 451 40.41 -4.62 -10.02
CA ILE A 451 41.79 -5.05 -10.24
C ILE A 451 42.18 -4.92 -11.72
N TYR A 452 41.32 -5.38 -12.63
CA TYR A 452 41.52 -5.26 -14.08
C TYR A 452 41.58 -3.80 -14.54
N MET A 453 40.62 -2.97 -14.13
CA MET A 453 40.60 -1.53 -14.42
C MET A 453 41.86 -0.83 -13.89
N ASN A 454 42.33 -1.18 -12.69
CA ASN A 454 43.58 -0.63 -12.13
C ASN A 454 44.82 -1.12 -12.91
N LYS A 455 44.87 -2.38 -13.36
CA LYS A 455 45.92 -2.90 -14.26
C LYS A 455 45.94 -2.14 -15.58
N MET A 456 44.78 -1.91 -16.20
CA MET A 456 44.65 -1.12 -17.43
C MET A 456 45.02 0.35 -17.22
N LYS A 457 44.66 0.95 -16.08
CA LYS A 457 45.02 2.34 -15.71
C LYS A 457 46.53 2.49 -15.51
N ARG A 458 47.19 1.53 -14.84
CA ARG A 458 48.67 1.47 -14.74
C ARG A 458 49.29 1.36 -16.13
N ARG A 459 48.83 0.41 -16.96
CA ARG A 459 49.37 0.19 -18.32
C ARG A 459 49.21 1.42 -19.22
N ARG A 460 48.08 2.13 -19.13
CA ARG A 460 47.87 3.40 -19.84
C ARG A 460 48.86 4.47 -19.41
N ASN A 461 49.16 4.57 -18.11
CA ASN A 461 50.13 5.53 -17.58
C ASN A 461 51.58 5.16 -17.97
N GLU A 462 51.95 3.88 -17.95
CA GLU A 462 53.24 3.39 -18.48
C GLU A 462 53.43 3.78 -19.96
N LEU A 463 52.40 3.58 -20.78
CA LEU A 463 52.43 3.92 -22.21
C LEU A 463 52.49 5.43 -22.44
N ALA A 464 51.78 6.23 -21.62
CA ALA A 464 51.84 7.69 -21.68
C ALA A 464 53.23 8.22 -21.32
N GLU A 465 53.86 7.72 -20.26
CA GLU A 465 55.21 8.15 -19.86
C GLU A 465 56.27 7.66 -20.86
N ARG A 466 56.15 6.44 -21.40
CA ARG A 466 57.02 5.98 -22.49
C ARG A 466 56.85 6.83 -23.75
N GLY A 467 55.63 7.27 -24.06
CA GLY A 467 55.35 8.23 -25.13
C GLY A 467 56.02 9.58 -24.87
N ARG A 468 55.97 10.09 -23.63
CA ARG A 468 56.65 11.33 -23.22
C ARG A 468 58.18 11.24 -23.36
N VAL A 469 58.78 10.12 -22.95
CA VAL A 469 60.22 9.87 -23.12
C VAL A 469 60.61 9.80 -24.60
N LEU A 470 59.86 9.03 -25.40
CA LEU A 470 60.10 8.94 -26.85
C LEU A 470 59.93 10.30 -27.55
N GLN A 471 59.00 11.14 -27.10
CA GLN A 471 58.85 12.50 -27.65
C GLN A 471 60.10 13.37 -27.40
N VAL A 472 60.72 13.25 -26.22
CA VAL A 472 61.97 13.97 -25.88
C VAL A 472 63.14 13.41 -26.68
N GLU A 473 63.25 12.08 -26.83
CA GLU A 473 64.26 11.45 -27.68
C GLU A 473 64.14 11.90 -29.14
N ILE A 474 62.90 11.93 -29.70
CA ILE A 474 62.65 12.39 -31.07
C ILE A 474 63.11 13.84 -31.25
N VAL A 475 62.82 14.74 -30.31
CA VAL A 475 63.30 16.14 -30.37
C VAL A 475 64.82 16.18 -30.40
N ALA A 476 65.50 15.51 -29.46
CA ALA A 476 66.97 15.46 -29.42
C ALA A 476 67.59 14.85 -30.68
N TYR A 477 66.97 13.83 -31.29
CA TYR A 477 67.39 13.27 -32.57
C TYR A 477 67.15 14.24 -33.74
N THR A 478 66.06 15.03 -33.75
CA THR A 478 65.86 16.07 -34.77
C THR A 478 66.89 17.19 -34.67
N GLU A 479 67.19 17.69 -33.47
CA GLU A 479 68.25 18.69 -33.24
C GLU A 479 69.61 18.17 -33.71
N LYS A 480 69.96 16.94 -33.33
CA LYS A 480 71.20 16.28 -33.78
C LYS A 480 71.25 16.10 -35.30
N ASN A 481 70.13 15.79 -35.94
CA ASN A 481 70.06 15.64 -37.40
C ASN A 481 70.21 16.98 -38.12
N GLU A 482 69.70 18.10 -37.59
CA GLU A 482 69.95 19.44 -38.16
C GLU A 482 71.42 19.85 -38.00
N LEU A 483 72.05 19.57 -36.85
CA LEU A 483 73.50 19.78 -36.67
C LEU A 483 74.33 18.94 -37.65
N LEU A 484 73.97 17.68 -37.86
CA LEU A 484 74.65 16.82 -38.84
C LEU A 484 74.43 17.29 -40.28
N LYS A 485 73.23 17.78 -40.65
CA LYS A 485 72.99 18.41 -41.95
C LYS A 485 73.88 19.64 -42.15
N GLN A 486 74.01 20.50 -41.14
CA GLN A 486 74.88 21.68 -41.20
C GLN A 486 76.36 21.30 -41.35
N GLN A 487 76.82 20.26 -40.66
CA GLN A 487 78.18 19.75 -40.84
C GLN A 487 78.39 19.18 -42.25
N VAL A 488 77.46 18.36 -42.77
CA VAL A 488 77.55 17.81 -44.13
C VAL A 488 77.55 18.91 -45.19
N THR A 489 76.72 19.95 -45.07
CA THR A 489 76.76 21.07 -46.03
C THR A 489 78.05 21.89 -45.92
N LEU A 490 78.67 21.98 -44.74
CA LEU A 490 80.00 22.58 -44.60
C LEU A 490 81.05 21.72 -45.32
N GLU A 491 81.09 20.41 -45.04
CA GLU A 491 82.04 19.47 -45.64
C GLU A 491 81.88 19.38 -47.16
N ASP A 492 80.66 19.36 -47.71
CA ASP A 492 80.39 19.46 -49.15
C ASP A 492 81.00 20.72 -49.79
N THR A 493 80.94 21.88 -49.09
CA THR A 493 81.56 23.13 -49.60
C THR A 493 83.08 23.17 -49.47
N LEU A 494 83.66 22.33 -48.61
CA LEU A 494 85.11 22.15 -48.53
C LEU A 494 85.59 21.14 -49.58
N LEU A 495 84.88 20.02 -49.73
CA LEU A 495 85.14 19.00 -50.74
C LEU A 495 85.13 19.59 -52.15
N LYS A 496 84.11 20.36 -52.52
CA LYS A 496 84.07 21.06 -53.82
C LYS A 496 85.28 21.96 -54.07
N LYS A 497 85.72 22.73 -53.06
CA LYS A 497 86.96 23.55 -53.17
C LYS A 497 88.21 22.69 -53.35
N THR A 498 88.27 21.51 -52.72
CA THR A 498 89.37 20.57 -52.95
C THR A 498 89.28 19.88 -54.32
N GLU A 499 88.09 19.55 -54.81
CA GLU A 499 87.89 19.02 -56.17
C GLU A 499 88.27 20.05 -57.25
N ASP A 500 87.87 21.31 -57.10
CA ASP A 500 88.25 22.41 -58.00
C ASP A 500 89.78 22.59 -58.07
N SER A 501 90.45 22.58 -56.91
CA SER A 501 91.92 22.71 -56.84
C SER A 501 92.66 21.48 -57.36
N LEU A 502 92.15 20.26 -57.13
CA LEU A 502 92.69 19.04 -57.72
C LEU A 502 92.44 18.96 -59.23
N SER A 503 91.28 19.41 -59.71
CA SER A 503 90.94 19.47 -61.14
C SER A 503 91.88 20.41 -61.89
N THR A 504 92.11 21.62 -61.37
CA THR A 504 93.09 22.56 -61.97
C THR A 504 94.53 22.06 -61.91
N ALA A 505 94.92 21.29 -60.89
CA ALA A 505 96.21 20.61 -60.82
C ALA A 505 96.33 19.45 -61.83
N ILE A 506 95.28 18.65 -62.01
CA ILE A 506 95.20 17.57 -63.00
C ILE A 506 95.27 18.15 -64.42
N ASP A 507 94.58 19.24 -64.71
CA ASP A 507 94.62 19.90 -66.02
C ASP A 507 95.95 20.64 -66.29
N ARG A 508 96.72 20.96 -65.25
CA ARG A 508 98.14 21.30 -65.39
C ARG A 508 98.97 20.07 -65.76
N LEU A 509 98.87 18.97 -65.00
CA LEU A 509 99.63 17.73 -65.24
C LEU A 509 99.32 17.10 -66.61
N LYS A 510 98.09 17.16 -67.10
CA LYS A 510 97.72 16.73 -68.47
C LYS A 510 98.50 17.51 -69.54
N ARG A 511 98.66 18.83 -69.37
CA ARG A 511 99.45 19.68 -70.30
C ARG A 511 100.93 19.31 -70.24
N GLU A 512 101.48 19.14 -69.05
CA GLU A 512 102.87 18.71 -68.85
C GLU A 512 103.13 17.31 -69.46
N TYR A 513 102.22 16.35 -69.27
CA TYR A 513 102.29 15.01 -69.86
C TYR A 513 102.22 15.03 -71.41
N MET A 514 101.32 15.81 -72.00
CA MET A 514 101.22 15.90 -73.47
C MET A 514 102.52 16.44 -74.09
N ASN A 515 103.17 17.42 -73.46
CA ASN A 515 104.47 17.93 -73.90
C ASN A 515 105.54 16.83 -73.89
N VAL A 516 105.62 16.03 -72.81
CA VAL A 516 106.56 14.89 -72.71
C VAL A 516 106.25 13.80 -73.75
N LYS A 517 104.97 13.49 -73.98
CA LYS A 517 104.54 12.49 -74.97
C LYS A 517 104.96 12.85 -76.39
N ILE A 518 104.85 14.12 -76.77
CA ILE A 518 105.28 14.61 -78.09
C ILE A 518 106.80 14.42 -78.26
N SER A 519 107.60 14.82 -77.26
CA SER A 519 109.06 14.62 -77.29
C SER A 519 109.47 13.15 -77.39
N LEU A 520 108.74 12.25 -76.72
CA LEU A 520 109.07 10.81 -76.73
C LEU A 520 108.65 10.11 -78.03
N GLN A 521 107.61 10.59 -78.72
CA GLN A 521 107.25 10.06 -80.04
C GLN A 521 108.34 10.36 -81.08
N ASN A 522 108.82 11.60 -81.13
CA ASN A 522 109.89 12.03 -82.06
C ASN A 522 111.14 11.15 -81.94
N ALA A 523 111.56 10.82 -80.71
CA ALA A 523 112.75 10.00 -80.46
C ALA A 523 112.58 8.52 -80.86
N ASN A 524 111.35 8.01 -80.92
CA ASN A 524 111.08 6.61 -81.26
C ASN A 524 111.05 6.37 -82.79
N GLU A 525 110.73 7.41 -83.56
CA GLU A 525 110.70 7.35 -85.03
C GLU A 525 112.12 7.28 -85.64
N GLU A 526 113.14 7.83 -84.98
CA GLU A 526 114.55 7.70 -85.38
C GLU A 526 115.10 6.26 -85.17
N LEU A 527 114.65 5.57 -84.12
CA LEU A 527 115.24 4.30 -83.68
C LEU A 527 114.98 3.13 -84.65
N ILE A 528 113.84 3.14 -85.34
CA ILE A 528 113.35 2.04 -86.18
C ILE A 528 114.23 1.83 -87.42
N ILE A 529 114.88 2.89 -87.92
CA ILE A 529 115.63 2.88 -89.20
C ILE A 529 116.92 2.04 -89.13
N HIS A 530 117.48 1.82 -87.93
CA HIS A 530 118.81 1.21 -87.76
C HIS A 530 118.84 -0.30 -87.49
N HIS A 531 117.67 -0.92 -87.23
CA HIS A 531 117.57 -2.29 -86.71
C HIS A 531 118.30 -3.40 -87.54
N PRO A 532 118.27 -3.43 -88.89
CA PRO A 532 118.80 -4.57 -89.66
C PRO A 532 120.32 -4.79 -89.59
N LYS A 533 121.10 -3.86 -89.03
CA LYS A 533 122.58 -3.96 -88.99
C LYS A 533 123.13 -4.63 -87.73
N LEU A 534 122.30 -4.98 -86.75
CA LEU A 534 122.78 -5.58 -85.48
C LEU A 534 123.13 -7.07 -85.58
N VAL A 535 122.39 -7.83 -86.40
CA VAL A 535 122.40 -9.31 -86.39
C VAL A 535 123.76 -9.92 -86.78
N ASP A 536 124.52 -9.27 -87.65
CA ASP A 536 125.87 -9.72 -88.06
C ASP A 536 127.01 -9.28 -87.12
N ILE A 537 126.71 -8.51 -86.07
CA ILE A 537 127.71 -7.94 -85.16
C ILE A 537 127.79 -8.73 -83.84
N GLU A 538 126.67 -9.22 -83.30
CA GLU A 538 126.68 -9.99 -82.03
C GLU A 538 127.44 -11.32 -82.15
N ASN A 539 127.46 -11.93 -83.35
CA ASN A 539 128.31 -13.09 -83.68
C ASN A 539 129.82 -12.85 -83.51
N LYS A 540 130.26 -11.61 -83.23
CA LYS A 540 131.67 -11.24 -82.97
C LYS A 540 131.95 -10.86 -81.50
N HIS A 541 130.95 -10.92 -80.61
CA HIS A 541 131.10 -10.59 -79.18
C HIS A 541 131.33 -11.83 -78.29
N THR A 542 131.29 -13.03 -78.85
CA THR A 542 131.11 -14.32 -78.16
C THR A 542 132.36 -14.92 -77.48
N LEU A 543 133.52 -14.23 -77.45
CA LEU A 543 134.81 -14.86 -77.10
C LEU A 543 135.73 -14.06 -76.15
N ALA A 544 135.23 -13.06 -75.42
CA ALA A 544 136.11 -12.17 -74.63
C ALA A 544 135.61 -11.62 -73.28
N LYS A 545 134.38 -11.89 -72.81
CA LYS A 545 133.93 -11.35 -71.50
C LYS A 545 132.97 -12.20 -70.67
N GLN A 546 133.20 -13.50 -70.70
CA GLN A 546 133.14 -14.31 -69.48
C GLN A 546 133.99 -13.64 -68.38
N LEU A 547 133.40 -12.96 -67.39
CA LEU A 547 134.09 -12.66 -66.12
C LEU A 547 133.23 -12.22 -64.92
N SER A 548 131.88 -12.29 -64.95
CA SER A 548 131.07 -12.07 -63.74
C SER A 548 129.74 -12.86 -63.75
N ASP A 549 129.51 -13.59 -62.66
CA ASP A 549 128.19 -13.91 -62.07
C ASP A 549 127.13 -14.69 -62.87
N GLY A 550 127.51 -15.79 -63.53
CA GLY A 550 126.54 -16.82 -63.93
C GLY A 550 126.03 -17.70 -62.77
N ASN A 551 126.91 -18.06 -61.84
CA ASN A 551 126.68 -19.16 -60.89
C ASN A 551 125.95 -18.76 -59.59
N LYS A 552 124.96 -17.86 -59.66
CA LYS A 552 124.21 -17.37 -58.48
C LYS A 552 122.68 -17.48 -58.57
N LEU A 553 122.11 -17.63 -59.76
CA LEU A 553 120.65 -17.56 -59.95
C LEU A 553 119.95 -18.86 -59.53
N ASP A 554 120.36 -19.99 -60.11
CA ASP A 554 119.70 -21.31 -59.93
C ASP A 554 119.61 -21.81 -58.48
N ALA A 555 120.48 -21.31 -57.60
CA ALA A 555 120.44 -21.61 -56.16
C ALA A 555 119.34 -20.83 -55.43
N ALA A 556 119.18 -19.54 -55.76
CA ALA A 556 118.25 -18.64 -55.07
C ALA A 556 116.78 -18.98 -55.38
N ASP A 557 116.47 -19.31 -56.63
CA ASP A 557 115.09 -19.62 -57.05
C ASP A 557 114.57 -20.90 -56.38
N LYS A 558 115.44 -21.91 -56.21
CA LYS A 558 115.10 -23.16 -55.49
C LYS A 558 114.90 -22.95 -53.99
N GLU A 559 115.66 -22.06 -53.36
CA GLU A 559 115.48 -21.72 -51.95
C GLU A 559 114.22 -20.86 -51.71
N SER A 560 113.89 -19.96 -52.65
CA SER A 560 112.65 -19.16 -52.64
C SER A 560 111.39 -20.04 -52.73
N GLU A 561 111.36 -20.96 -53.71
CA GLU A 561 110.25 -21.89 -53.95
C GLU A 561 109.97 -22.75 -52.70
N ALA A 562 111.00 -23.34 -52.10
CA ALA A 562 110.89 -24.16 -50.89
C ALA A 562 110.38 -23.36 -49.67
N ASN A 563 110.85 -22.13 -49.47
CA ASN A 563 110.39 -21.28 -48.36
C ASN A 563 108.92 -20.85 -48.53
N SER A 564 108.43 -20.65 -49.76
CA SER A 564 107.02 -20.34 -50.03
C SER A 564 106.08 -21.52 -49.67
N LEU A 565 106.51 -22.75 -49.94
CA LEU A 565 105.76 -23.97 -49.60
C LEU A 565 105.78 -24.23 -48.09
N LEU A 566 106.91 -24.01 -47.41
CA LEU A 566 106.98 -24.10 -45.95
C LEU A 566 106.14 -23.02 -45.26
N SER A 567 106.04 -21.82 -45.83
CA SER A 567 105.16 -20.75 -45.35
C SER A 567 103.68 -21.17 -45.44
N THR A 568 103.23 -21.59 -46.63
CA THR A 568 101.83 -21.99 -46.86
C THR A 568 101.41 -23.22 -46.05
N ILE A 569 102.28 -24.23 -45.91
CA ILE A 569 102.04 -25.40 -45.02
C ILE A 569 101.94 -24.96 -43.55
N ARG A 570 102.80 -24.03 -43.09
CA ARG A 570 102.76 -23.51 -41.72
C ARG A 570 101.46 -22.73 -41.45
N ASP A 571 100.95 -21.97 -42.42
CA ASP A 571 99.70 -21.21 -42.27
C ASP A 571 98.44 -22.06 -42.43
N LEU A 572 98.47 -23.12 -43.26
CA LEU A 572 97.41 -24.13 -43.30
C LEU A 572 97.33 -24.90 -41.97
N ASN A 573 98.46 -25.28 -41.38
CA ASN A 573 98.49 -25.91 -40.06
C ASN A 573 97.98 -24.98 -38.94
N LYS A 574 98.30 -23.67 -38.98
CA LYS A 574 97.67 -22.68 -38.08
C LYS A 574 96.14 -22.68 -38.24
N LYS A 575 95.62 -22.66 -39.48
CA LYS A 575 94.17 -22.68 -39.74
C LYS A 575 93.51 -23.98 -39.24
N ILE A 576 94.14 -25.14 -39.43
CA ILE A 576 93.63 -26.42 -38.91
C ILE A 576 93.55 -26.38 -37.37
N VAL A 577 94.62 -25.95 -36.68
CA VAL A 577 94.63 -25.83 -35.20
C VAL A 577 93.60 -24.82 -34.68
N ILE A 578 93.33 -23.73 -35.41
CA ILE A 578 92.25 -22.79 -35.08
C ILE A 578 90.89 -23.47 -35.25
N LEU A 579 90.65 -24.16 -36.37
CA LEU A 579 89.38 -24.85 -36.64
C LEU A 579 89.10 -25.95 -35.61
N GLU A 580 90.11 -26.75 -35.23
CA GLU A 580 89.96 -27.76 -34.18
C GLU A 580 89.68 -27.15 -32.80
N LYS A 581 90.21 -25.96 -32.48
CA LYS A 581 89.86 -25.22 -31.26
C LYS A 581 88.44 -24.65 -31.29
N THR A 582 87.93 -24.21 -32.44
CA THR A 582 86.53 -23.74 -32.58
C THR A 582 85.49 -24.87 -32.68
N LYS A 583 85.92 -26.09 -33.03
CA LYS A 583 85.07 -27.29 -33.14
C LYS A 583 84.25 -27.62 -31.88
N PRO A 584 84.79 -27.57 -30.63
CA PRO A 584 83.99 -27.71 -29.42
C PRO A 584 82.99 -26.55 -29.23
N GLU A 585 83.39 -25.29 -29.48
CA GLU A 585 82.49 -24.13 -29.34
C GLU A 585 81.31 -24.17 -30.34
N LEU A 586 81.56 -24.64 -31.56
CA LEU A 586 80.50 -24.89 -32.55
C LEU A 586 79.57 -26.03 -32.11
N LYS A 587 80.10 -27.05 -31.43
CA LYS A 587 79.27 -28.09 -30.81
C LYS A 587 78.42 -27.56 -29.65
N THR A 588 78.98 -26.75 -28.74
CA THR A 588 78.21 -26.21 -27.61
C THR A 588 77.10 -25.28 -28.11
N LYS A 589 77.41 -24.36 -29.03
CA LYS A 589 76.43 -23.48 -29.69
C LYS A 589 75.33 -24.26 -30.42
N LEU A 590 75.66 -25.39 -31.06
CA LEU A 590 74.66 -26.26 -31.71
C LEU A 590 73.78 -26.99 -30.68
N THR A 591 74.32 -27.43 -29.54
CA THR A 591 73.51 -28.02 -28.45
C THR A 591 72.67 -26.98 -27.72
N GLU A 592 73.19 -25.77 -27.51
CA GLU A 592 72.47 -24.63 -26.95
C GLU A 592 71.29 -24.25 -27.86
N SER A 593 71.52 -24.06 -29.16
CA SER A 593 70.47 -23.76 -30.15
C SER A 593 69.42 -24.87 -30.27
N ARG A 594 69.79 -26.14 -30.13
CA ARG A 594 68.82 -27.25 -30.06
C ARG A 594 68.02 -27.22 -28.76
N ASN A 595 68.67 -26.94 -27.64
CA ASN A 595 68.00 -26.87 -26.34
C ASN A 595 67.03 -25.68 -26.27
N THR A 596 67.38 -24.52 -26.84
CA THR A 596 66.43 -23.39 -26.94
C THR A 596 65.26 -23.74 -27.85
N GLN A 597 65.48 -24.35 -29.03
CA GLN A 597 64.37 -24.77 -29.90
C GLN A 597 63.47 -25.85 -29.26
N ILE A 598 64.03 -26.81 -28.53
CA ILE A 598 63.24 -27.82 -27.80
C ILE A 598 62.43 -27.15 -26.67
N TRP A 599 63.02 -26.20 -25.95
CA TRP A 599 62.33 -25.42 -24.92
C TRP A 599 61.23 -24.53 -25.50
N GLU A 600 61.49 -23.85 -26.62
CA GLU A 600 60.51 -23.05 -27.37
C GLU A 600 59.35 -23.91 -27.88
N MET A 601 59.62 -25.09 -28.47
CA MET A 601 58.54 -26.01 -28.87
C MET A 601 57.75 -26.54 -27.67
N GLY A 602 58.40 -26.82 -26.55
CA GLY A 602 57.72 -27.21 -25.31
C GLY A 602 56.79 -26.11 -24.79
N ASN A 603 57.29 -24.87 -24.73
CA ASN A 603 56.54 -23.71 -24.28
C ASN A 603 55.39 -23.36 -25.23
N ASN A 604 55.62 -23.46 -26.55
CA ASN A 604 54.59 -23.31 -27.58
C ASN A 604 53.52 -24.40 -27.45
N SER A 605 53.88 -25.66 -27.16
CA SER A 605 52.90 -26.74 -26.96
C SER A 605 52.00 -26.51 -25.74
N LEU A 606 52.53 -25.90 -24.68
CA LEU A 606 51.76 -25.49 -23.50
C LEU A 606 50.81 -24.33 -23.83
N LEU A 607 51.29 -23.32 -24.57
CA LEU A 607 50.46 -22.22 -25.06
C LEU A 607 49.34 -22.71 -26.00
N THR A 608 49.62 -23.61 -26.94
CA THR A 608 48.61 -24.22 -27.80
C THR A 608 47.56 -24.95 -26.97
N ARG A 609 47.97 -25.78 -26.00
CA ARG A 609 47.05 -26.53 -25.13
C ARG A 609 46.20 -25.62 -24.22
N GLN A 610 46.76 -24.49 -23.78
CA GLN A 610 45.99 -23.47 -23.06
C GLN A 610 44.94 -22.83 -23.97
N VAL A 611 45.34 -22.40 -25.19
CA VAL A 611 44.42 -21.80 -26.18
C VAL A 611 43.34 -22.79 -26.61
N GLU A 612 43.64 -24.08 -26.77
CA GLU A 612 42.65 -25.14 -27.02
C GLU A 612 41.63 -25.26 -25.87
N GLY A 613 42.09 -25.19 -24.61
CA GLY A 613 41.22 -25.17 -23.44
C GLY A 613 40.34 -23.92 -23.34
N GLU A 614 40.91 -22.75 -23.63
CA GLU A 614 40.17 -21.48 -23.69
C GLU A 614 39.14 -21.49 -24.83
N LEU A 615 39.49 -21.99 -26.01
CA LEU A 615 38.57 -22.16 -27.15
C LEU A 615 37.45 -23.15 -26.85
N TYR A 616 37.73 -24.26 -26.15
CA TYR A 616 36.72 -25.23 -25.72
C TYR A 616 35.71 -24.61 -24.73
N GLU A 617 36.18 -23.87 -23.73
CA GLU A 617 35.32 -23.17 -22.78
C GLU A 617 34.54 -22.01 -23.41
N ILE A 618 35.12 -21.30 -24.39
CA ILE A 618 34.41 -20.31 -25.21
C ILE A 618 33.33 -21.01 -26.05
N GLY A 619 33.63 -22.19 -26.63
CA GLY A 619 32.68 -23.01 -27.38
C GLY A 619 31.49 -23.45 -26.53
N ARG A 620 31.71 -23.97 -25.32
CA ARG A 620 30.65 -24.35 -24.37
C ARG A 620 29.79 -23.15 -23.95
N LYS A 621 30.41 -21.99 -23.71
CA LYS A 621 29.68 -20.75 -23.40
C LYS A 621 28.85 -20.27 -24.58
N LEU A 622 29.37 -20.34 -25.80
CA LEU A 622 28.65 -20.03 -27.04
C LEU A 622 27.47 -20.98 -27.26
N GLU A 623 27.64 -22.28 -27.03
CA GLU A 623 26.56 -23.27 -27.10
C GLU A 623 25.45 -22.96 -26.09
N PHE A 624 25.79 -22.70 -24.82
CA PHE A 624 24.84 -22.29 -23.80
C PHE A 624 24.09 -21.00 -24.19
N PHE A 625 24.80 -19.95 -24.64
CA PHE A 625 24.16 -18.74 -25.14
C PHE A 625 23.29 -18.98 -26.37
N THR A 626 23.62 -19.94 -27.23
CA THR A 626 22.81 -20.29 -28.41
C THR A 626 21.53 -20.99 -28.01
N ILE A 627 21.60 -21.94 -27.07
CA ILE A 627 20.42 -22.61 -26.48
C ILE A 627 19.51 -21.59 -25.80
N GLU A 628 20.07 -20.69 -24.99
CA GLU A 628 19.31 -19.65 -24.28
C GLU A 628 18.70 -18.61 -25.24
N ASN A 629 19.41 -18.23 -26.32
CA ASN A 629 18.88 -17.35 -27.36
C ASN A 629 17.69 -18.00 -28.11
N CYS A 630 17.77 -19.32 -28.36
CA CYS A 630 16.64 -20.09 -28.89
C CYS A 630 15.47 -20.20 -27.89
N ARG A 631 15.74 -20.39 -26.59
CA ARG A 631 14.71 -20.37 -25.53
C ARG A 631 13.99 -19.02 -25.50
N LEU A 632 14.73 -17.92 -25.52
CA LEU A 632 14.20 -16.55 -25.53
C LEU A 632 13.39 -16.27 -26.80
N LYS A 633 13.85 -16.69 -27.99
CA LYS A 633 13.08 -16.59 -29.25
C LYS A 633 11.74 -17.33 -29.15
N ASN A 634 11.74 -18.56 -28.65
CA ASN A 634 10.52 -19.35 -28.47
C ASN A 634 9.56 -18.73 -27.45
N CYS A 635 10.06 -18.03 -26.43
CA CYS A 635 9.25 -17.24 -25.51
C CYS A 635 8.67 -15.99 -26.19
N ILE A 636 9.48 -15.23 -26.93
CA ILE A 636 9.04 -14.05 -27.69
C ILE A 636 7.96 -14.41 -28.72
N GLU A 637 8.11 -15.54 -29.42
CA GLU A 637 7.11 -16.04 -30.36
C GLU A 637 5.78 -16.40 -29.68
N LYS A 638 5.83 -17.05 -28.51
CA LYS A 638 4.63 -17.32 -27.69
C LYS A 638 3.93 -16.03 -27.28
N GLU A 639 4.66 -15.06 -26.76
CA GLU A 639 4.08 -13.76 -26.37
C GLU A 639 3.52 -12.97 -27.58
N LEU A 640 4.20 -13.01 -28.72
CA LEU A 640 3.67 -12.41 -29.96
C LEU A 640 2.37 -13.08 -30.41
N ASN A 641 2.25 -14.40 -30.29
CA ASN A 641 1.02 -15.13 -30.59
C ASN A 641 -0.10 -14.81 -29.59
N SER A 642 0.20 -14.66 -28.29
CA SER A 642 -0.74 -14.16 -27.27
C SER A 642 -1.20 -12.72 -27.56
N ILE A 643 -0.28 -11.83 -27.98
CA ILE A 643 -0.63 -10.46 -28.37
C ILE A 643 -1.50 -10.44 -29.64
N GLN A 644 -1.30 -11.37 -30.57
CA GLN A 644 -2.15 -11.50 -31.76
C GLN A 644 -3.55 -12.05 -31.42
N SER A 645 -3.66 -13.05 -30.54
CA SER A 645 -4.98 -13.56 -30.12
C SER A 645 -5.76 -12.51 -29.35
N LEU A 646 -5.14 -11.79 -28.42
CA LEU A 646 -5.74 -10.67 -27.69
C LEU A 646 -6.16 -9.52 -28.62
N LYS A 647 -5.36 -9.18 -29.65
CA LYS A 647 -5.75 -8.20 -30.68
C LYS A 647 -6.97 -8.68 -31.49
N LYS A 648 -7.02 -9.95 -31.86
CA LYS A 648 -8.16 -10.54 -32.58
C LYS A 648 -9.42 -10.53 -31.71
N GLU A 649 -9.31 -10.91 -30.44
CA GLU A 649 -10.42 -10.86 -29.49
C GLU A 649 -10.92 -9.43 -29.26
N GLY A 650 -10.04 -8.47 -29.02
CA GLY A 650 -10.41 -7.05 -28.92
C GLY A 650 -11.05 -6.49 -30.20
N SER A 651 -10.70 -7.02 -31.38
CA SER A 651 -11.39 -6.67 -32.63
C SER A 651 -12.80 -7.28 -32.71
N ASN A 652 -12.99 -8.52 -32.25
CA ASN A 652 -14.30 -9.17 -32.17
C ASN A 652 -15.22 -8.44 -31.16
N GLN A 653 -14.71 -8.12 -29.97
CA GLN A 653 -15.44 -7.37 -28.94
C GLN A 653 -15.86 -5.98 -29.46
N ARG A 654 -15.00 -5.30 -30.22
CA ARG A 654 -15.34 -4.02 -30.86
C ARG A 654 -16.41 -4.16 -31.95
N ALA A 655 -16.35 -5.22 -32.75
CA ALA A 655 -17.39 -5.50 -33.74
C ALA A 655 -18.75 -5.80 -33.08
N GLU A 656 -18.76 -6.56 -31.97
CA GLU A 656 -19.99 -6.86 -31.24
C GLU A 656 -20.58 -5.63 -30.54
N MET A 657 -19.74 -4.79 -29.93
CA MET A 657 -20.14 -3.49 -29.39
C MET A 657 -20.74 -2.56 -30.45
N ASN A 658 -20.24 -2.59 -31.69
CA ASN A 658 -20.84 -1.85 -32.79
C ASN A 658 -22.24 -2.38 -33.13
N LYS A 659 -22.44 -3.70 -33.28
CA LYS A 659 -23.77 -4.30 -33.50
C LYS A 659 -24.76 -3.96 -32.39
N GLN A 660 -24.30 -3.99 -31.13
CA GLN A 660 -25.14 -3.62 -29.98
C GLN A 660 -25.56 -2.14 -30.04
N LYS A 661 -24.65 -1.25 -30.46
CA LYS A 661 -24.97 0.16 -30.68
C LYS A 661 -25.92 0.37 -31.86
N GLU A 662 -25.74 -0.35 -32.96
CA GLU A 662 -26.64 -0.36 -34.12
C GLU A 662 -28.06 -0.84 -33.73
N ALA A 663 -28.15 -1.91 -32.93
CA ALA A 663 -29.42 -2.41 -32.40
C ALA A 663 -30.10 -1.43 -31.42
N VAL A 664 -29.33 -0.76 -30.55
CA VAL A 664 -29.86 0.31 -29.67
C VAL A 664 -30.36 1.50 -30.48
N ASN A 665 -29.63 1.94 -31.51
CA ASN A 665 -30.06 3.00 -32.41
C ASN A 665 -31.38 2.61 -33.11
N HIS A 666 -31.48 1.41 -33.67
CA HIS A 666 -32.70 0.90 -34.32
C HIS A 666 -33.90 0.81 -33.35
N ILE A 667 -33.68 0.43 -32.08
CA ILE A 667 -34.73 0.46 -31.05
C ILE A 667 -35.15 1.91 -30.75
N PHE A 668 -34.21 2.86 -30.72
CA PHE A 668 -34.49 4.27 -30.46
C PHE A 668 -35.22 4.95 -31.62
N GLU A 669 -34.84 4.66 -32.87
CA GLU A 669 -35.55 5.10 -34.08
C GLU A 669 -36.97 4.53 -34.12
N ASN A 670 -37.14 3.24 -33.81
CA ASN A 670 -38.47 2.64 -33.68
C ASN A 670 -39.31 3.31 -32.58
N LEU A 671 -38.72 3.63 -31.42
CA LEU A 671 -39.42 4.31 -30.33
C LEU A 671 -39.90 5.72 -30.73
N ILE A 672 -39.06 6.47 -31.45
CA ILE A 672 -39.44 7.78 -32.01
C ILE A 672 -40.59 7.62 -33.02
N ASN A 673 -40.51 6.63 -33.91
CA ASN A 673 -41.55 6.37 -34.90
C ASN A 673 -42.89 5.95 -34.24
N THR A 674 -42.87 5.14 -33.18
CA THR A 674 -44.09 4.83 -32.41
C THR A 674 -44.62 6.05 -31.68
N TRP A 675 -43.77 6.85 -31.03
CA TRP A 675 -44.21 8.08 -30.34
C TRP A 675 -44.83 9.11 -31.29
N ALA A 676 -44.30 9.24 -32.51
CA ALA A 676 -44.89 10.09 -33.54
C ALA A 676 -46.28 9.57 -33.98
N GLY A 677 -46.45 8.25 -34.08
CA GLY A 677 -47.75 7.61 -34.30
C GLY A 677 -48.74 7.85 -33.17
N ASP A 678 -48.32 7.61 -31.92
CA ASP A 678 -49.14 7.84 -30.73
C ASP A 678 -49.56 9.31 -30.60
N THR A 679 -48.65 10.25 -30.91
CA THR A 679 -48.93 11.70 -30.90
C THR A 679 -49.94 12.07 -31.98
N SER A 680 -49.80 11.54 -33.20
CA SER A 680 -50.77 11.75 -34.29
C SER A 680 -52.17 11.21 -33.93
N ILE A 681 -52.23 10.11 -33.17
CA ILE A 681 -53.48 9.53 -32.68
C ILE A 681 -54.09 10.40 -31.57
N GLU A 682 -53.27 10.96 -30.67
CA GLU A 682 -53.72 11.92 -29.65
C GLU A 682 -54.24 13.22 -30.27
N GLU A 683 -53.62 13.71 -31.36
CA GLU A 683 -54.12 14.84 -32.15
C GLU A 683 -55.48 14.53 -32.81
N GLU A 684 -55.64 13.37 -33.47
CA GLU A 684 -56.93 12.94 -34.07
C GLU A 684 -58.05 12.84 -33.01
N TYR A 685 -57.77 12.28 -31.83
CA TYR A 685 -58.74 12.23 -30.73
C TYR A 685 -59.05 13.63 -30.19
N SER A 686 -58.06 14.51 -30.06
CA SER A 686 -58.25 15.89 -29.60
C SER A 686 -59.13 16.72 -30.56
N GLU A 687 -58.99 16.53 -31.88
CA GLU A 687 -59.88 17.13 -32.87
C GLU A 687 -61.31 16.56 -32.80
N SER A 688 -61.45 15.23 -32.65
CA SER A 688 -62.74 14.56 -32.46
C SER A 688 -63.48 15.06 -31.20
N ASP A 689 -62.75 15.22 -30.09
CA ASP A 689 -63.30 15.73 -28.84
C ASP A 689 -63.64 17.23 -28.94
N HIS A 690 -62.85 18.04 -29.65
CA HIS A 690 -63.22 19.43 -29.97
C HIS A 690 -64.48 19.51 -30.83
N SER A 691 -64.63 18.64 -31.83
CA SER A 691 -65.84 18.55 -32.67
C SER A 691 -67.07 18.15 -31.83
N THR A 692 -66.89 17.22 -30.90
CA THR A 692 -67.92 16.75 -29.96
C THR A 692 -68.30 17.85 -28.96
N LEU A 693 -67.33 18.55 -28.36
CA LEU A 693 -67.54 19.68 -27.45
C LEU A 693 -68.23 20.86 -28.14
N ASN A 694 -67.87 21.17 -29.38
CA ASN A 694 -68.58 22.17 -30.18
C ASN A 694 -70.02 21.75 -30.46
N SER A 695 -70.27 20.48 -30.77
CA SER A 695 -71.62 19.93 -30.96
C SER A 695 -72.48 19.99 -29.69
N ILE A 696 -71.88 19.73 -28.52
CA ILE A 696 -72.52 19.87 -27.19
C ILE A 696 -72.82 21.34 -26.89
N LYS A 697 -71.88 22.26 -27.18
CA LYS A 697 -72.06 23.71 -27.02
C LYS A 697 -73.21 24.23 -27.88
N ASP A 698 -73.32 23.76 -29.12
CA ASP A 698 -74.42 24.05 -30.03
C ASP A 698 -75.77 23.53 -29.52
N LEU A 699 -75.79 22.34 -28.91
CA LEU A 699 -76.96 21.78 -28.22
C LEU A 699 -77.36 22.62 -27.02
N ILE A 700 -76.40 23.08 -26.18
CA ILE A 700 -76.66 23.97 -25.05
C ILE A 700 -77.26 25.30 -25.52
N LEU A 701 -76.72 25.90 -26.60
CA LEU A 701 -77.28 27.13 -27.19
C LEU A 701 -78.71 26.91 -27.72
N LYS A 702 -78.99 25.78 -28.37
CA LYS A 702 -80.34 25.40 -28.81
C LYS A 702 -81.30 25.16 -27.63
N ILE A 703 -80.82 24.60 -26.52
CA ILE A 703 -81.61 24.43 -25.28
C ILE A 703 -81.92 25.80 -24.66
N GLN A 704 -80.93 26.68 -24.47
CA GLN A 704 -81.14 28.04 -23.95
C GLN A 704 -82.05 28.89 -24.84
N TYR A 705 -81.97 28.73 -26.16
CA TYR A 705 -82.90 29.38 -27.08
C TYR A 705 -84.34 28.86 -26.87
N ARG A 706 -84.53 27.53 -26.83
CA ARG A 706 -85.85 26.92 -26.56
C ARG A 706 -86.40 27.32 -25.19
N GLU A 707 -85.57 27.36 -24.16
CA GLU A 707 -85.92 27.80 -22.80
C GLU A 707 -86.43 29.25 -22.80
N ARG A 708 -85.72 30.18 -23.45
CA ARG A 708 -86.18 31.57 -23.63
C ARG A 708 -87.49 31.66 -24.44
N THR A 709 -87.67 30.81 -25.45
CA THR A 709 -88.91 30.78 -26.25
C THR A 709 -90.08 30.23 -25.43
N VAL A 710 -89.89 29.16 -24.66
CA VAL A 710 -90.88 28.61 -23.73
C VAL A 710 -91.20 29.60 -22.61
N GLY A 711 -90.20 30.33 -22.10
CA GLY A 711 -90.36 31.44 -21.17
C GLY A 711 -91.33 32.49 -21.69
N ARG A 712 -91.08 33.03 -22.90
CA ARG A 712 -91.99 33.99 -23.56
C ARG A 712 -93.41 33.45 -23.79
N ILE A 713 -93.54 32.17 -24.15
CA ILE A 713 -94.85 31.52 -24.31
C ILE A 713 -95.57 31.42 -22.95
N ASN A 714 -94.85 31.10 -21.88
CA ASN A 714 -95.39 31.01 -20.54
C ASN A 714 -95.75 32.39 -19.96
N GLU A 715 -94.92 33.41 -20.19
CA GLU A 715 -95.21 34.83 -19.89
C GLU A 715 -96.49 35.30 -20.61
N GLY A 716 -96.60 35.03 -21.92
CA GLY A 716 -97.80 35.34 -22.69
C GLY A 716 -99.03 34.57 -22.23
N LEU A 717 -98.90 33.29 -21.86
CA LEU A 717 -99.98 32.50 -21.27
C LEU A 717 -100.39 33.04 -19.90
N GLN A 718 -99.45 33.46 -19.05
CA GLN A 718 -99.74 34.13 -17.79
C GLN A 718 -100.43 35.48 -18.00
N GLU A 719 -100.04 36.27 -19.01
CA GLU A 719 -100.74 37.51 -19.35
C GLU A 719 -102.17 37.23 -19.84
N HIS A 720 -102.37 36.24 -20.72
CA HIS A 720 -103.69 35.84 -21.18
C HIS A 720 -104.57 35.30 -20.05
N LEU A 721 -104.03 34.49 -19.14
CA LEU A 721 -104.73 34.03 -17.93
C LEU A 721 -105.06 35.19 -16.99
N SER A 722 -104.16 36.16 -16.81
CA SER A 722 -104.40 37.34 -15.98
C SER A 722 -105.49 38.24 -16.59
N ARG A 723 -105.53 38.38 -17.92
CA ARG A 723 -106.62 39.05 -18.65
C ARG A 723 -107.95 38.30 -18.53
N ILE A 724 -107.93 36.96 -18.46
CA ILE A 724 -109.14 36.15 -18.21
C ILE A 724 -109.63 36.30 -16.76
N VAL A 725 -108.72 36.30 -15.78
CA VAL A 725 -109.06 36.57 -14.36
C VAL A 725 -109.67 37.97 -14.22
N ALA A 726 -109.02 39.00 -14.77
CA ALA A 726 -109.56 40.37 -14.77
C ALA A 726 -110.90 40.48 -15.51
N PHE A 727 -111.14 39.68 -16.55
CA PHE A 727 -112.44 39.60 -17.22
C PHE A 727 -113.51 38.97 -16.32
N VAL A 728 -113.20 37.89 -15.58
CA VAL A 728 -114.11 37.28 -14.60
C VAL A 728 -114.41 38.25 -13.45
N GLU A 729 -113.40 38.93 -12.90
CA GLU A 729 -113.58 39.97 -11.88
C GLU A 729 -114.42 41.16 -12.40
N SER A 730 -114.30 41.50 -13.69
CA SER A 730 -115.16 42.50 -14.34
C SER A 730 -116.61 42.04 -14.55
N ALA A 731 -116.85 40.72 -14.65
CA ALA A 731 -118.19 40.15 -14.72
C ALA A 731 -118.86 40.14 -13.32
N GLU A 732 -118.18 39.64 -12.29
CA GLU A 732 -118.71 39.60 -10.91
C GLU A 732 -119.02 41.00 -10.36
N SER A 733 -118.16 41.99 -10.63
CA SER A 733 -118.41 43.39 -10.24
C SER A 733 -119.60 44.03 -10.97
N SER A 734 -120.06 43.47 -12.10
CA SER A 734 -121.26 43.93 -12.80
C SER A 734 -122.57 43.47 -12.16
N GLU A 735 -122.59 42.29 -11.50
CA GLU A 735 -123.78 41.78 -10.80
C GLU A 735 -123.95 42.37 -9.40
N ILE A 736 -122.85 42.60 -8.68
CA ILE A 736 -122.84 43.24 -7.34
C ILE A 736 -123.47 44.65 -7.38
N SER A 737 -123.51 45.29 -8.56
CA SER A 737 -124.09 46.62 -8.77
C SER A 737 -125.62 46.66 -8.89
N LYS A 738 -126.34 45.52 -8.84
CA LYS A 738 -127.83 45.49 -8.97
C LYS A 738 -128.60 44.92 -7.78
N GLN A 739 -127.95 44.27 -6.81
CA GLN A 739 -128.61 43.79 -5.58
C GLN A 739 -128.60 44.82 -4.44
N LYS A 740 -128.92 46.09 -4.76
CA LYS A 740 -129.15 47.17 -3.77
C LYS A 740 -130.50 47.88 -3.94
N CYS A 741 -131.52 47.14 -4.41
CA CYS A 741 -132.93 47.44 -4.21
C CYS A 741 -133.68 46.16 -3.81
N LEU A 742 -134.72 46.32 -2.97
CA LEU A 742 -135.49 45.26 -2.31
C LEU A 742 -134.75 44.50 -1.18
N LEU A 743 -134.96 44.75 0.12
CA LEU A 743 -135.41 45.97 0.84
C LEU A 743 -135.20 45.78 2.37
N LYS A 744 -133.97 45.95 2.87
CA LYS A 744 -133.61 46.24 4.27
C LYS A 744 -132.10 46.41 4.41
#